data_AF-A0A914DBG9-F1
#
_entry.id   AF-A0A914DBG9-F1
#
_cell.length_a   1.000
_cell.length_b   1.000
_cell.length_c   1.000
_cell.angle_alpha   90.00
_cell.angle_beta   90.00
_cell.angle_gamma   90.00
#
_symmetry.space_group_name_H-M   'P 1'
#
loop_
_entity.id
_entity.type
_entity.pdbx_description
1 polymer ?
#
loop_
_entity_poly.entity_id
_entity_poly.type
_entity_poly.pdbx_seq_one_letter_code
_entity_poly.pdbx_strand_id
1 'polypeptide(L)'
;MNWVNNLKTVASAVKNANEIYQEINTRIQSTNILASSSNSNKCNNEIKIEKIQLTNFDRVDLQTGFSVYKARSSPIFYHVVLVEGGLSVYRAPDQNAAEIIRDKLNRIRGVATEAARNQMLERLLQLYYEHPKWEEVHYASYLGLPSYLDFLCSTRDPLMVVNTTNIEDGRFPIHLAAEKNLLSTVKKLLGYGADFTKCDLDGRNVIHYAAKDSVSILTELSKRPDFNTALNKQDDHGLLPLHYACEAGNIETVFVLLKHSEGSLTSGGSVRNIIEFMSGLTQPLSSGQQKCLELVLKRDPNVIFTKNDSALHQKLDKFMLKTILKAIPLAVDFQDSDRKTPLHMAAKQNDLASAIQLLAYGAQIDLQDSQGNTALHFAVAANAPNIVRLLLCFGFSPIITNTSGKAPKDLKTTVEIAKLFKDIGSNSGAEEKLHPIVQASQNAALAFQANKSPEEKKKSARLLSLDGGGIRGLCLIQMLLHIEQELGENGAVLKHFDWIAGTSTGAILALLLATQTSLTDCLRLYLRFKDDVFVGSRPYDSSILEAFLKERFGESTTMAEIKNVKVMVTATNGNCHPLELLLFRNYVLPGNPNLPKEKYTDPQKVPIWKAARCSSAAPTYFPSFENQIMDGGLIANNPVCDLLTDVQLYNSAFMLQNKSPLDVSCVVSIGTGRIPPRKIETVDLAMPSNLELSLNAILNMKKAVEAIWNLKNMLVEQVACSDGQVVERATSWAHSLRAPFFRFTPQLPSEIALDAKEDEVVVQLMWTTKVYMAANANQKAKSLAEFLKLFPA
;
A
#
# COMPACT_ATOMS: atom_id res chain seq x y z
N MET A 1 -29.36 -4.96 25.50
CA MET A 1 -29.96 -4.65 24.17
C MET A 1 -30.54 -3.24 24.09
N ASN A 2 -31.24 -2.71 25.11
CA ASN A 2 -31.80 -1.34 25.07
C ASN A 2 -30.76 -0.20 24.99
N TRP A 3 -29.54 -0.41 25.49
CA TRP A 3 -28.48 0.62 25.50
C TRP A 3 -27.87 0.88 24.11
N VAL A 4 -27.63 -0.19 23.32
CA VAL A 4 -27.07 -0.09 21.96
C VAL A 4 -28.06 0.51 20.97
N ASN A 5 -29.36 0.21 21.13
CA ASN A 5 -30.40 0.81 20.31
C ASN A 5 -30.54 2.30 20.61
N ASN A 6 -30.53 2.72 21.88
CA ASN A 6 -30.55 4.14 22.25
C ASN A 6 -29.33 4.90 21.72
N LEU A 7 -28.14 4.29 21.71
CA LEU A 7 -26.93 4.89 21.13
C LEU A 7 -27.02 5.08 19.62
N LYS A 8 -27.58 4.12 18.88
CA LYS A 8 -27.83 4.26 17.44
C LYS A 8 -28.82 5.38 17.15
N THR A 9 -29.86 5.51 17.97
CA THR A 9 -30.87 6.57 17.84
C THR A 9 -30.28 7.95 18.13
N VAL A 10 -29.46 8.08 19.17
CA VAL A 10 -28.78 9.34 19.54
C VAL A 10 -27.71 9.72 18.50
N ALA A 11 -26.89 8.77 18.04
CA ALA A 11 -25.89 9.02 17.01
C ALA A 11 -26.53 9.41 15.66
N SER A 12 -27.65 8.78 15.29
CA SER A 12 -28.47 9.13 14.13
C SER A 12 -29.06 10.54 14.26
N ALA A 13 -29.60 10.89 15.42
CA ALA A 13 -30.14 12.22 15.69
C ALA A 13 -29.07 13.33 15.64
N VAL A 14 -27.87 13.08 16.17
CA VAL A 14 -26.74 14.03 16.12
C VAL A 14 -26.20 14.16 14.69
N LYS A 15 -26.13 13.07 13.93
CA LYS A 15 -25.73 13.09 12.52
C LYS A 15 -26.73 13.92 11.70
N ASN A 16 -28.03 13.68 11.87
CA ASN A 16 -29.08 14.47 11.23
C ASN A 16 -29.02 15.95 11.65
N ALA A 17 -28.76 16.26 12.93
CA ALA A 17 -28.64 17.64 13.38
C ALA A 17 -27.43 18.37 12.78
N ASN A 18 -26.29 17.68 12.61
CA ASN A 18 -25.12 18.24 11.93
C ASN A 18 -25.34 18.36 10.42
N GLU A 19 -26.03 17.41 9.78
CA GLU A 19 -26.41 17.49 8.36
C GLU A 19 -27.36 18.66 8.12
N ILE A 20 -28.36 18.86 8.99
CA ILE A 20 -29.26 20.02 8.95
C ILE A 20 -28.50 21.33 9.18
N TYR A 21 -27.56 21.37 10.13
CA TYR A 21 -26.72 22.55 10.38
C TYR A 21 -25.81 22.89 9.19
N GLN A 22 -25.23 21.87 8.56
CA GLN A 22 -24.45 22.02 7.33
C GLN A 22 -25.35 22.48 6.17
N GLU A 23 -26.52 21.87 5.97
CA GLU A 23 -27.45 22.26 4.91
C GLU A 23 -27.97 23.70 5.08
N ILE A 24 -28.19 24.15 6.32
CA ILE A 24 -28.53 25.55 6.64
C ILE A 24 -27.36 26.47 6.29
N ASN A 25 -26.11 26.11 6.62
CA ASN A 25 -24.93 26.91 6.27
C ASN A 25 -24.65 26.94 4.76
N THR A 26 -24.86 25.84 4.05
CA THR A 26 -24.73 25.76 2.58
C THR A 26 -25.83 26.59 1.91
N ARG A 27 -27.06 26.58 2.46
CA ARG A 27 -28.15 27.45 1.97
C ARG A 27 -27.85 28.93 2.19
N ILE A 28 -27.29 29.31 3.34
CA ILE A 28 -26.86 30.69 3.66
C ILE A 28 -25.69 31.13 2.76
N GLN A 29 -24.80 30.24 2.35
CA GLN A 29 -23.75 30.54 1.37
C GLN A 29 -24.28 30.61 -0.07
N SER A 30 -25.25 29.76 -0.44
CA SER A 30 -25.85 29.75 -1.79
C SER A 30 -26.73 30.97 -2.08
N THR A 31 -27.35 31.58 -1.07
CA THR A 31 -28.14 32.83 -1.23
C THR A 31 -27.26 34.07 -1.43
N ASN A 32 -25.96 34.01 -1.12
CA ASN A 32 -25.00 35.10 -1.36
C ASN A 32 -24.17 34.95 -2.65
N ILE A 33 -24.42 33.93 -3.48
CA ILE A 33 -23.69 33.68 -4.75
C ILE A 33 -24.59 33.83 -6.00
N LEU A 34 -25.91 34.01 -5.84
CA LEU A 34 -26.85 34.18 -6.97
C LEU A 34 -26.94 35.61 -7.52
N ALA A 35 -25.83 36.35 -7.50
CA ALA A 35 -25.69 37.65 -8.15
C ALA A 35 -24.33 37.80 -8.84
N SER A 36 -23.88 36.81 -9.62
CA SER A 36 -22.92 37.00 -10.72
C SER A 36 -22.57 35.68 -11.43
N SER A 37 -23.11 35.49 -12.64
CA SER A 37 -22.53 34.74 -13.79
C SER A 37 -23.65 34.46 -14.80
N SER A 38 -23.85 35.35 -15.77
CA SER A 38 -23.25 35.30 -17.11
C SER A 38 -23.82 34.18 -18.00
N ASN A 39 -24.83 34.60 -18.76
CA ASN A 39 -25.22 34.14 -20.08
C ASN A 39 -24.22 33.22 -20.80
N SER A 40 -24.69 32.03 -21.18
CA SER A 40 -24.40 31.47 -22.50
C SER A 40 -25.62 30.69 -23.00
N ASN A 41 -26.32 31.26 -23.98
CA ASN A 41 -27.36 30.59 -24.75
C ASN A 41 -26.72 29.51 -25.61
N LYS A 42 -26.91 28.23 -25.27
CA LYS A 42 -26.75 27.12 -26.22
C LYS A 42 -28.07 26.95 -26.98
N CYS A 43 -28.08 27.36 -28.24
CA CYS A 43 -29.12 26.96 -29.18
C CYS A 43 -28.81 25.52 -29.63
N ASN A 44 -29.72 24.58 -29.39
CA ASN A 44 -29.62 23.20 -29.87
C ASN A 44 -29.75 23.17 -31.40
N ASN A 45 -28.62 23.07 -32.12
CA ASN A 45 -28.59 22.68 -33.53
C ASN A 45 -28.56 21.14 -33.62
N GLU A 46 -29.71 20.48 -33.49
CA GLU A 46 -29.79 19.01 -33.59
C GLU A 46 -29.65 18.53 -35.05
N ILE A 47 -28.64 17.70 -35.30
CA ILE A 47 -28.48 16.97 -36.57
C ILE A 47 -29.41 15.76 -36.52
N LYS A 48 -30.56 15.88 -37.20
CA LYS A 48 -31.56 14.80 -37.26
C LYS A 48 -31.76 14.39 -38.71
N ILE A 49 -31.35 13.17 -39.04
CA ILE A 49 -31.53 12.62 -40.39
C ILE A 49 -32.97 12.15 -40.53
N GLU A 50 -33.75 12.85 -41.35
CA GLU A 50 -35.16 12.55 -41.55
C GLU A 50 -35.45 12.37 -43.04
N LYS A 51 -36.21 11.32 -43.37
CA LYS A 51 -36.72 11.17 -44.73
C LYS A 51 -37.82 12.18 -44.94
N ILE A 52 -37.63 13.09 -45.89
CA ILE A 52 -38.56 14.17 -46.19
C ILE A 52 -39.26 13.94 -47.52
N GLN A 53 -40.52 14.33 -47.59
CA GLN A 53 -41.23 14.43 -48.88
C GLN A 53 -40.81 15.73 -49.56
N LEU A 54 -39.99 15.61 -50.60
CA LEU A 54 -39.43 16.76 -51.34
C LEU A 54 -40.50 17.70 -51.90
N THR A 55 -41.75 17.24 -52.08
CA THR A 55 -42.90 18.06 -52.50
C THR A 55 -43.26 19.18 -51.51
N ASN A 56 -42.86 19.05 -50.24
CA ASN A 56 -43.15 20.01 -49.18
C ASN A 56 -42.05 21.08 -49.03
N PHE A 57 -41.05 21.06 -49.91
CA PHE A 57 -39.88 21.93 -49.86
C PHE A 57 -39.59 22.56 -51.21
N ASP A 58 -39.08 23.79 -51.20
CA ASP A 58 -38.58 24.46 -52.40
C ASP A 58 -37.08 24.24 -52.52
N ARG A 59 -36.62 23.71 -53.66
CA ARG A 59 -35.20 23.51 -53.91
C ARG A 59 -34.53 24.86 -54.18
N VAL A 60 -33.48 25.16 -53.43
CA VAL A 60 -32.79 26.46 -53.46
C VAL A 60 -31.65 26.47 -54.48
N ASP A 61 -30.99 25.33 -54.71
CA ASP A 61 -29.87 25.19 -55.65
C ASP A 61 -30.00 23.93 -56.53
N LEU A 62 -29.24 23.85 -57.63
CA LEU A 62 -29.25 22.70 -58.55
C LEU A 62 -28.07 21.72 -58.35
N GLN A 63 -27.44 21.72 -57.18
CA GLN A 63 -26.27 20.87 -56.92
C GLN A 63 -26.65 19.38 -56.88
N THR A 64 -25.80 18.51 -57.44
CA THR A 64 -25.99 17.05 -57.41
C THR A 64 -25.38 16.44 -56.15
N GLY A 65 -26.05 15.44 -55.55
CA GLY A 65 -25.64 14.88 -54.25
C GLY A 65 -26.38 15.57 -53.12
N PHE A 66 -25.74 16.53 -52.45
CA PHE A 66 -26.37 17.37 -51.44
C PHE A 66 -26.82 18.70 -52.04
N SER A 67 -28.05 19.12 -51.72
CA SER A 67 -28.66 20.37 -52.21
C SER A 67 -29.46 21.02 -51.08
N VAL A 68 -29.54 22.35 -51.09
CA VAL A 68 -30.31 23.10 -50.09
C VAL A 68 -31.78 23.17 -50.50
N TYR A 69 -32.67 22.88 -49.55
CA TYR A 69 -34.11 22.95 -49.68
C TYR A 69 -34.68 23.85 -48.58
N LYS A 70 -35.70 24.63 -48.88
CA LYS A 70 -36.40 25.49 -47.93
C LYS A 70 -37.74 24.87 -47.59
N ALA A 71 -38.02 24.68 -46.30
CA ALA A 71 -39.33 24.16 -45.86
C ALA A 71 -40.44 25.16 -46.18
N ARG A 72 -41.57 24.68 -46.74
CA ARG A 72 -42.74 25.53 -47.03
C ARG A 72 -43.59 25.84 -45.80
N SER A 73 -43.41 25.11 -44.69
CA SER A 73 -44.15 25.27 -43.43
C SER A 73 -43.34 25.97 -42.34
N SER A 74 -44.02 26.72 -41.46
CA SER A 74 -43.42 27.50 -40.37
C SER A 74 -43.06 26.60 -39.17
N PRO A 75 -41.86 26.74 -38.56
CA PRO A 75 -40.88 27.80 -38.79
C PRO A 75 -40.02 27.55 -40.05
N ILE A 76 -39.58 28.63 -40.71
CA ILE A 76 -38.76 28.58 -41.94
C ILE A 76 -37.35 28.10 -41.59
N PHE A 77 -36.99 26.90 -42.02
CA PHE A 77 -35.63 26.39 -41.95
C PHE A 77 -35.14 25.96 -43.32
N TYR A 78 -33.82 26.00 -43.49
CA TYR A 78 -33.13 25.45 -44.64
C TYR A 78 -32.64 24.04 -44.29
N HIS A 79 -32.82 23.12 -45.21
CA HIS A 79 -32.47 21.72 -45.08
C HIS A 79 -31.41 21.39 -46.12
N VAL A 80 -30.28 20.85 -45.70
CA VAL A 80 -29.33 20.20 -46.62
C VAL A 80 -29.83 18.78 -46.84
N VAL A 81 -30.12 18.43 -48.09
CA VAL A 81 -30.80 17.19 -48.44
C VAL A 81 -29.95 16.37 -49.40
N LEU A 82 -29.74 15.10 -49.08
CA LEU A 82 -29.21 14.12 -50.01
C LEU A 82 -30.30 13.76 -51.02
N VAL A 83 -30.14 14.27 -52.25
CA VAL A 83 -31.15 14.22 -53.32
C VAL A 83 -31.50 12.78 -53.71
N GLU A 84 -30.51 11.88 -53.76
CA GLU A 84 -30.65 10.48 -54.19
C GLU A 84 -31.49 9.59 -53.23
N GLY A 85 -31.96 10.14 -52.10
CA GLY A 85 -32.84 9.43 -51.16
C GLY A 85 -33.90 10.29 -50.47
N GLY A 86 -33.96 11.59 -50.77
CA GLY A 86 -34.84 12.53 -50.07
C GLY A 86 -34.55 12.61 -48.57
N LEU A 87 -33.28 12.49 -48.17
CA LEU A 87 -32.88 12.50 -46.76
C LEU A 87 -32.44 13.91 -46.37
N SER A 88 -33.18 14.58 -45.49
CA SER A 88 -32.75 15.81 -44.84
C SER A 88 -31.67 15.46 -43.84
N VAL A 89 -30.46 15.97 -44.03
CA VAL A 89 -29.29 15.60 -43.22
C VAL A 89 -28.75 16.70 -42.31
N TYR A 90 -29.12 17.95 -42.55
CA TYR A 90 -28.76 19.09 -41.70
C TYR A 90 -29.84 20.17 -41.78
N ARG A 91 -30.19 20.76 -40.64
CA ARG A 91 -31.16 21.86 -40.55
C ARG A 91 -30.43 23.14 -40.15
N ALA A 92 -30.57 24.20 -40.94
CA ALA A 92 -29.95 25.49 -40.73
C ALA A 92 -31.00 26.60 -40.55
N PRO A 93 -30.72 27.60 -39.69
CA PRO A 93 -31.62 28.74 -39.50
C PRO A 93 -31.64 29.69 -40.70
N ASP A 94 -30.59 29.70 -41.52
CA ASP A 94 -30.45 30.56 -42.69
C ASP A 94 -29.82 29.83 -43.90
N GLN A 95 -30.00 30.41 -45.08
CA GLN A 95 -29.57 29.82 -46.35
C GLN A 95 -28.05 29.67 -46.41
N ASN A 96 -27.30 30.70 -46.00
CA ASN A 96 -25.85 30.72 -46.10
C ASN A 96 -25.23 29.60 -45.25
N ALA A 97 -25.74 29.39 -44.03
CA ALA A 97 -25.33 28.27 -43.19
C ALA A 97 -25.60 26.90 -43.83
N ALA A 98 -26.73 26.72 -44.52
CA ALA A 98 -27.04 25.47 -45.24
C ALA A 98 -26.11 25.27 -46.46
N GLU A 99 -25.84 26.33 -47.22
CA GLU A 99 -24.97 26.30 -48.40
C GLU A 99 -23.51 25.94 -48.04
N ILE A 100 -23.00 26.50 -46.94
CA ILE A 100 -21.65 26.18 -46.44
C ILE A 100 -21.53 24.69 -46.09
N ILE A 101 -22.53 24.11 -45.42
CA ILE A 101 -22.52 22.68 -45.06
C ILE A 101 -22.70 21.81 -46.30
N ARG A 102 -23.59 22.18 -47.23
CA ARG A 102 -23.77 21.50 -48.53
C ARG A 102 -22.44 21.41 -49.29
N ASP A 103 -21.73 22.53 -49.44
CA ASP A 103 -20.49 22.57 -50.22
C ASP A 103 -19.40 21.69 -49.60
N LYS A 104 -19.35 21.63 -48.26
CA LYS A 104 -18.44 20.71 -47.55
C LYS A 104 -18.81 19.25 -47.82
N LEU A 105 -20.08 18.88 -47.67
CA LEU A 105 -20.54 17.51 -47.91
C LEU A 105 -20.33 17.07 -49.36
N ASN A 106 -20.49 17.97 -50.34
CA ASN A 106 -20.26 17.66 -51.74
C ASN A 106 -18.78 17.48 -52.11
N ARG A 107 -17.83 18.06 -51.35
CA ARG A 107 -16.39 17.80 -51.56
C ARG A 107 -15.98 16.38 -51.20
N ILE A 108 -16.64 15.78 -50.22
CA ILE A 108 -16.44 14.41 -49.74
C ILE A 108 -17.70 13.57 -49.99
N ARG A 109 -18.34 13.79 -51.15
CA ARG A 109 -19.70 13.32 -51.44
C ARG A 109 -19.87 11.82 -51.23
N GLY A 110 -18.88 11.02 -51.62
CA GLY A 110 -19.00 9.57 -51.56
C GLY A 110 -19.09 9.11 -50.10
N VAL A 111 -18.12 9.49 -49.27
CA VAL A 111 -18.10 9.12 -47.85
C VAL A 111 -19.22 9.82 -47.08
N ALA A 112 -19.61 11.03 -47.45
CA ALA A 112 -20.74 11.75 -46.87
C ALA A 112 -22.09 11.06 -47.13
N THR A 113 -22.28 10.53 -48.34
CA THR A 113 -23.48 9.77 -48.69
C THR A 113 -23.58 8.49 -47.85
N GLU A 114 -22.46 7.77 -47.71
CA GLU A 114 -22.44 6.54 -46.91
C GLU A 114 -22.57 6.83 -45.41
N ALA A 115 -21.92 7.88 -44.91
CA ALA A 115 -22.07 8.31 -43.52
C ALA A 115 -23.52 8.72 -43.23
N ALA A 116 -24.22 9.38 -44.16
CA ALA A 116 -25.64 9.70 -44.01
C ALA A 116 -26.51 8.44 -43.90
N ARG A 117 -26.25 7.40 -44.71
CA ARG A 117 -26.97 6.11 -44.63
C ARG A 117 -26.75 5.39 -43.30
N ASN A 118 -25.55 5.48 -42.75
CA ASN A 118 -25.16 4.86 -41.49
C ASN A 118 -25.40 5.77 -40.26
N GLN A 119 -26.07 6.91 -40.43
CA GLN A 119 -26.35 7.89 -39.37
C GLN A 119 -25.10 8.48 -38.68
N MET A 120 -23.98 8.59 -39.40
CA MET A 120 -22.69 9.09 -38.92
C MET A 120 -22.35 10.49 -39.44
N LEU A 121 -23.29 11.20 -40.07
CA LEU A 121 -22.97 12.44 -40.77
C LEU A 121 -22.48 13.57 -39.85
N GLU A 122 -23.07 13.69 -38.66
CA GLU A 122 -22.60 14.63 -37.63
C GLU A 122 -21.14 14.38 -37.28
N ARG A 123 -20.80 13.10 -37.05
CA ARG A 123 -19.43 12.71 -36.73
C ARG A 123 -18.49 12.98 -37.90
N LEU A 124 -18.89 12.69 -39.14
CA LEU A 124 -18.11 13.01 -40.32
C LEU A 124 -17.87 14.52 -40.47
N LEU A 125 -18.91 15.34 -40.26
CA LEU A 125 -18.79 16.80 -40.35
C LEU A 125 -17.79 17.30 -39.32
N GLN A 126 -17.89 16.84 -38.06
CA GLN A 126 -16.91 17.16 -37.02
C GLN A 126 -15.48 16.78 -37.46
N LEU A 127 -15.28 15.57 -37.98
CA LEU A 127 -13.97 15.14 -38.45
C LEU A 127 -13.47 15.97 -39.62
N TYR A 128 -14.34 16.37 -40.54
CA TYR A 128 -13.96 17.23 -41.66
C TYR A 128 -13.55 18.63 -41.20
N TYR A 129 -14.12 19.13 -40.08
CA TYR A 129 -13.65 20.37 -39.46
C TYR A 129 -12.28 20.21 -38.80
N GLU A 130 -12.07 19.09 -38.10
CA GLU A 130 -10.82 18.79 -37.41
C GLU A 130 -9.68 18.49 -38.40
N HIS A 131 -9.98 17.80 -39.49
CA HIS A 131 -9.01 17.24 -40.44
C HIS A 131 -9.38 17.47 -41.91
N PRO A 132 -9.54 18.72 -42.37
CA PRO A 132 -10.10 19.04 -43.69
C PRO A 132 -9.27 18.51 -44.87
N LYS A 133 -8.00 18.12 -44.64
CA LYS A 133 -7.09 17.59 -45.66
C LYS A 133 -7.13 16.07 -45.78
N TRP A 134 -7.90 15.38 -44.96
CA TRP A 134 -8.06 13.93 -45.09
C TRP A 134 -8.76 13.57 -46.42
N GLU A 135 -8.30 12.49 -47.04
CA GLU A 135 -9.00 11.88 -48.18
C GLU A 135 -10.20 11.02 -47.72
N GLU A 136 -11.12 10.72 -48.64
CA GLU A 136 -12.33 9.93 -48.36
C GLU A 136 -12.03 8.57 -47.68
N VAL A 137 -10.91 7.93 -48.01
CA VAL A 137 -10.47 6.66 -47.39
C VAL A 137 -10.14 6.80 -45.90
N HIS A 138 -9.59 7.95 -45.46
CA HIS A 138 -9.25 8.20 -44.06
C HIS A 138 -10.52 8.37 -43.22
N TYR A 139 -11.46 9.17 -43.70
CA TYR A 139 -12.78 9.31 -43.07
C TYR A 139 -13.52 7.97 -43.00
N ALA A 140 -13.53 7.21 -44.11
CA ALA A 140 -14.18 5.90 -44.16
C ALA A 140 -13.57 4.91 -43.16
N SER A 141 -12.24 4.94 -42.99
CA SER A 141 -11.53 4.05 -42.09
C SER A 141 -11.72 4.43 -40.62
N TYR A 142 -11.71 5.73 -40.32
CA TYR A 142 -11.98 6.24 -38.97
C TYR A 142 -13.43 5.99 -38.53
N LEU A 143 -14.40 6.18 -39.43
CA LEU A 143 -15.82 6.00 -39.13
C LEU A 143 -16.26 4.53 -39.15
N GLY A 144 -15.47 3.65 -39.75
CA GLY A 144 -15.81 2.24 -39.90
C GLY A 144 -16.90 2.03 -40.95
N LEU A 145 -16.63 2.47 -42.18
CA LEU A 145 -17.52 2.31 -43.34
C LEU A 145 -16.96 1.25 -44.31
N PRO A 146 -16.97 -0.04 -43.92
CA PRO A 146 -16.34 -1.10 -44.68
C PRO A 146 -16.95 -1.31 -46.08
N SER A 147 -18.25 -1.04 -46.27
CA SER A 147 -18.91 -1.15 -47.59
C SER A 147 -18.41 -0.08 -48.56
N TYR A 148 -18.11 1.11 -48.05
CA TYR A 148 -17.58 2.19 -48.87
C TYR A 148 -16.09 2.01 -49.18
N LEU A 149 -15.33 1.32 -48.31
CA LEU A 149 -13.98 0.86 -48.67
C LEU A 149 -14.00 -0.12 -49.85
N ASP A 150 -14.99 -1.02 -49.94
CA ASP A 150 -15.14 -1.90 -51.11
C ASP A 150 -15.42 -1.10 -52.39
N PHE A 151 -16.25 -0.06 -52.28
CA PHE A 151 -16.51 0.85 -53.40
C PHE A 151 -15.25 1.60 -53.83
N LEU A 152 -14.47 2.17 -52.90
CA LEU A 152 -13.22 2.85 -53.22
C LEU A 152 -12.19 1.92 -53.87
N CYS A 153 -12.03 0.70 -53.34
CA CYS A 153 -11.07 -0.28 -53.86
C CYS A 153 -11.53 -0.96 -55.15
N SER A 154 -12.82 -0.93 -55.50
CA SER A 154 -13.30 -1.42 -56.82
C SER A 154 -13.22 -0.36 -57.92
N THR A 155 -13.15 0.92 -57.57
CA THR A 155 -13.12 2.05 -58.52
C THR A 155 -11.73 2.62 -58.75
N ARG A 156 -10.77 2.34 -57.86
CA ARG A 156 -9.37 2.79 -57.91
C ARG A 156 -8.45 1.62 -57.55
N ASP A 157 -7.15 1.76 -57.82
CA ASP A 157 -6.17 0.74 -57.41
C ASP A 157 -6.23 0.52 -55.88
N PRO A 158 -6.63 -0.68 -55.41
CA PRO A 158 -6.75 -0.97 -53.98
C PRO A 158 -5.47 -0.69 -53.21
N LEU A 159 -4.31 -1.04 -53.76
CA LEU A 159 -3.01 -0.92 -53.08
C LEU A 159 -2.64 0.54 -52.85
N MET A 160 -2.97 1.42 -53.80
CA MET A 160 -2.77 2.86 -53.64
C MET A 160 -3.73 3.42 -52.59
N VAL A 161 -5.03 3.07 -52.68
CA VAL A 161 -6.07 3.59 -51.77
C VAL A 161 -5.77 3.26 -50.30
N VAL A 162 -5.46 2.00 -49.99
CA VAL A 162 -5.31 1.58 -48.59
C VAL A 162 -3.96 1.95 -47.98
N ASN A 163 -2.97 2.27 -48.80
CA ASN A 163 -1.64 2.73 -48.38
C ASN A 163 -1.41 4.23 -48.62
N THR A 164 -2.47 5.02 -48.83
CA THR A 164 -2.37 6.48 -48.83
C THR A 164 -2.08 6.98 -47.42
N THR A 165 -1.18 7.95 -47.27
CA THR A 165 -0.96 8.68 -46.01
C THR A 165 -1.69 10.00 -46.02
N ASN A 166 -2.25 10.43 -44.90
CA ASN A 166 -2.69 11.81 -44.79
C ASN A 166 -1.50 12.76 -44.56
N ILE A 167 -1.66 14.04 -44.95
CA ILE A 167 -0.57 15.04 -44.96
C ILE A 167 -0.31 15.63 -43.58
N GLU A 168 -1.25 15.51 -42.64
CA GLU A 168 -1.18 16.18 -41.34
C GLU A 168 -0.26 15.46 -40.37
N ASP A 169 -0.38 14.12 -40.28
CA ASP A 169 0.39 13.29 -39.33
C ASP A 169 0.99 12.03 -39.97
N GLY A 170 0.85 11.85 -41.29
CA GLY A 170 1.37 10.69 -42.02
C GLY A 170 0.65 9.37 -41.71
N ARG A 171 -0.49 9.39 -40.99
CA ARG A 171 -1.22 8.16 -40.69
C ARG A 171 -1.89 7.57 -41.92
N PHE A 172 -1.82 6.26 -42.00
CA PHE A 172 -2.49 5.44 -43.00
C PHE A 172 -3.94 5.11 -42.56
N PRO A 173 -4.84 4.77 -43.49
CA PRO A 173 -6.19 4.28 -43.21
C PRO A 173 -6.25 3.23 -42.09
N ILE A 174 -5.29 2.30 -42.08
CA ILE A 174 -5.24 1.22 -41.09
C ILE A 174 -4.89 1.71 -39.68
N HIS A 175 -4.10 2.78 -39.53
CA HIS A 175 -3.80 3.39 -38.23
C HIS A 175 -5.08 3.97 -37.61
N LEU A 176 -5.88 4.70 -38.41
CA LEU A 176 -7.13 5.31 -37.95
C LEU A 176 -8.17 4.24 -37.57
N ALA A 177 -8.28 3.18 -38.38
CA ALA A 177 -9.16 2.05 -38.08
C ALA A 177 -8.74 1.32 -36.79
N ALA A 178 -7.44 1.20 -36.53
CA ALA A 178 -6.91 0.59 -35.33
C ALA A 178 -7.12 1.46 -34.08
N GLU A 179 -6.88 2.76 -34.17
CA GLU A 179 -7.15 3.72 -33.09
C GLU A 179 -8.63 3.67 -32.65
N LYS A 180 -9.54 3.45 -33.58
CA LYS A 180 -10.99 3.35 -33.31
C LYS A 180 -11.48 1.94 -33.01
N ASN A 181 -10.58 0.98 -32.87
CA ASN A 181 -10.90 -0.41 -32.52
C ASN A 181 -11.88 -1.07 -33.53
N LEU A 182 -11.74 -0.74 -34.82
CA LEU A 182 -12.65 -1.19 -35.87
C LEU A 182 -12.14 -2.46 -36.58
N LEU A 183 -12.28 -3.62 -35.93
CA LEU A 183 -11.76 -4.89 -36.44
C LEU A 183 -12.23 -5.23 -37.86
N SER A 184 -13.50 -5.00 -38.18
CA SER A 184 -14.07 -5.30 -39.51
C SER A 184 -13.39 -4.47 -40.60
N THR A 185 -13.19 -3.18 -40.34
CA THR A 185 -12.48 -2.24 -41.22
C THR A 185 -11.02 -2.65 -41.38
N VAL A 186 -10.32 -2.97 -40.29
CA VAL A 186 -8.94 -3.45 -40.33
C VAL A 186 -8.82 -4.71 -41.18
N LYS A 187 -9.70 -5.71 -40.99
CA LYS A 187 -9.71 -6.94 -41.81
C LYS A 187 -9.89 -6.64 -43.30
N LYS A 188 -10.77 -5.70 -43.65
CA LYS A 188 -10.95 -5.30 -45.05
C LYS A 188 -9.73 -4.62 -45.63
N LEU A 189 -9.18 -3.62 -44.94
CA LEU A 189 -7.96 -2.93 -45.36
C LEU A 189 -6.80 -3.92 -45.57
N LEU A 190 -6.62 -4.84 -44.63
CA LEU A 190 -5.64 -5.92 -44.69
C LEU A 190 -5.91 -6.92 -45.84
N GLY A 191 -7.17 -7.12 -46.24
CA GLY A 191 -7.57 -7.94 -47.39
C GLY A 191 -7.29 -7.27 -48.74
N TYR A 192 -7.31 -5.94 -48.79
CA TYR A 192 -6.94 -5.13 -49.96
C TYR A 192 -5.43 -4.83 -50.05
N GLY A 193 -4.61 -5.36 -49.14
CA GLY A 193 -3.16 -5.21 -49.17
C GLY A 193 -2.61 -4.00 -48.41
N ALA A 194 -3.31 -3.53 -47.37
CA ALA A 194 -2.75 -2.54 -46.45
C ALA A 194 -1.49 -3.07 -45.74
N ASP A 195 -0.40 -2.32 -45.86
CA ASP A 195 0.86 -2.62 -45.19
C ASP A 195 0.83 -2.06 -43.77
N PHE A 196 0.66 -2.97 -42.82
CA PHE A 196 0.54 -2.62 -41.42
C PHE A 196 1.88 -2.35 -40.73
N THR A 197 3.00 -2.56 -41.43
CA THR A 197 4.36 -2.28 -40.93
C THR A 197 4.77 -0.83 -41.15
N LYS A 198 4.08 -0.11 -42.03
CA LYS A 198 4.34 1.31 -42.32
C LYS A 198 4.12 2.16 -41.07
N CYS A 199 4.89 3.24 -41.00
CA CYS A 199 4.92 4.14 -39.86
C CYS A 199 4.40 5.52 -40.25
N ASP A 200 3.73 6.18 -39.32
CA ASP A 200 3.34 7.59 -39.43
C ASP A 200 4.53 8.55 -39.25
N LEU A 201 4.29 9.86 -39.17
CA LEU A 201 5.35 10.87 -39.00
C LEU A 201 6.05 10.81 -37.65
N ASP A 202 5.47 10.17 -36.63
CA ASP A 202 6.09 9.98 -35.32
C ASP A 202 6.79 8.61 -35.24
N GLY A 203 6.89 7.86 -36.34
CA GLY A 203 7.51 6.54 -36.38
C GLY A 203 6.62 5.38 -35.90
N ARG A 204 5.32 5.61 -35.67
CA ARG A 204 4.39 4.61 -35.13
C ARG A 204 3.70 3.82 -36.23
N ASN A 205 3.69 2.50 -36.11
CA ASN A 205 2.89 1.60 -36.95
C ASN A 205 1.54 1.25 -36.32
N VAL A 206 0.73 0.44 -37.01
CA VAL A 206 -0.62 0.05 -36.55
C VAL A 206 -0.65 -0.59 -35.16
N ILE A 207 0.42 -1.30 -34.77
CA ILE A 207 0.46 -2.06 -33.51
C ILE A 207 0.52 -1.09 -32.33
N HIS A 208 1.18 0.07 -32.47
CA HIS A 208 1.19 1.13 -31.45
C HIS A 208 -0.24 1.60 -31.13
N TYR A 209 -1.08 1.76 -32.15
CA TYR A 209 -2.48 2.16 -32.00
C TYR A 209 -3.33 1.04 -31.40
N ALA A 210 -3.21 -0.18 -31.93
CA ALA A 210 -3.97 -1.33 -31.45
C ALA A 210 -3.60 -1.72 -30.00
N ALA A 211 -2.34 -1.50 -29.59
CA ALA A 211 -1.86 -1.79 -28.25
C ALA A 211 -2.59 -1.02 -27.16
N LYS A 212 -3.13 0.17 -27.45
CA LYS A 212 -3.83 0.98 -26.46
C LYS A 212 -5.15 0.33 -26.00
N ASP A 213 -5.90 -0.31 -26.92
CA ASP A 213 -7.28 -0.73 -26.61
C ASP A 213 -7.85 -1.91 -27.44
N SER A 214 -7.07 -2.57 -28.30
CA SER A 214 -7.64 -3.58 -29.22
C SER A 214 -6.89 -4.92 -29.25
N VAL A 215 -7.32 -5.83 -28.38
CA VAL A 215 -6.88 -7.23 -28.34
C VAL A 215 -7.25 -7.97 -29.62
N SER A 216 -8.45 -7.73 -30.13
CA SER A 216 -8.97 -8.38 -31.34
C SER A 216 -8.15 -8.04 -32.58
N ILE A 217 -7.76 -6.77 -32.73
CA ILE A 217 -6.90 -6.33 -33.85
C ILE A 217 -5.51 -6.93 -33.70
N LEU A 218 -4.90 -6.88 -32.51
CA LEU A 218 -3.60 -7.51 -32.27
C LEU A 218 -3.60 -9.00 -32.60
N THR A 219 -4.66 -9.71 -32.21
CA THR A 219 -4.81 -11.15 -32.49
C THR A 219 -4.99 -11.45 -33.97
N GLU A 220 -5.60 -10.53 -34.73
CA GLU A 220 -5.71 -10.68 -36.19
C GLU A 220 -4.37 -10.39 -36.87
N LEU A 221 -3.66 -9.34 -36.44
CA LEU A 221 -2.34 -8.99 -36.94
C LEU A 221 -1.30 -10.06 -36.61
N SER A 222 -1.37 -10.71 -35.45
CA SER A 222 -0.41 -11.73 -35.01
C SER A 222 -0.41 -13.00 -35.86
N LYS A 223 -1.41 -13.19 -36.72
CA LYS A 223 -1.47 -14.30 -37.70
C LYS A 223 -0.58 -14.07 -38.92
N ARG A 224 -0.02 -12.86 -39.08
CA ARG A 224 0.75 -12.46 -40.26
C ARG A 224 2.25 -12.56 -39.98
N PRO A 225 3.08 -12.90 -41.00
CA PRO A 225 4.51 -13.14 -40.81
C PRO A 225 5.28 -11.90 -40.33
N ASP A 226 4.89 -10.70 -40.78
CA ASP A 226 5.59 -9.45 -40.45
C ASP A 226 5.24 -8.87 -39.08
N PHE A 227 4.42 -9.59 -38.29
CA PHE A 227 3.96 -9.12 -36.99
C PHE A 227 5.11 -8.83 -36.03
N ASN A 228 6.08 -9.75 -35.91
CA ASN A 228 7.21 -9.58 -34.99
C ASN A 228 8.09 -8.39 -35.37
N THR A 229 8.27 -8.14 -36.68
CA THR A 229 9.01 -6.99 -37.20
C THR A 229 8.32 -5.68 -36.82
N ALA A 230 7.00 -5.61 -36.99
CA ALA A 230 6.23 -4.43 -36.59
C ALA A 230 6.11 -4.27 -35.07
N LEU A 231 6.01 -5.37 -34.32
CA LEU A 231 5.88 -5.38 -32.86
C LEU A 231 7.09 -4.74 -32.16
N ASN A 232 8.29 -4.95 -32.70
CA ASN A 232 9.55 -4.47 -32.14
C ASN A 232 9.99 -3.12 -32.73
N LYS A 233 9.18 -2.49 -33.58
CA LYS A 233 9.48 -1.17 -34.13
C LYS A 233 9.30 -0.11 -33.04
N GLN A 234 10.31 0.72 -32.85
CA GLN A 234 10.25 1.91 -32.00
C GLN A 234 9.73 3.11 -32.81
N ASP A 235 8.97 3.95 -32.13
CA ASP A 235 8.64 5.30 -32.57
C ASP A 235 9.84 6.26 -32.42
N ASP A 236 9.68 7.51 -32.83
CA ASP A 236 10.74 8.53 -32.80
C ASP A 236 11.14 8.94 -31.37
N HIS A 237 10.37 8.53 -30.35
CA HIS A 237 10.69 8.69 -28.93
C HIS A 237 11.32 7.43 -28.31
N GLY A 238 11.57 6.39 -29.11
CA GLY A 238 12.12 5.11 -28.63
C GLY A 238 11.08 4.21 -27.94
N LEU A 239 9.78 4.49 -28.08
CA LEU A 239 8.69 3.72 -27.47
C LEU A 239 8.24 2.60 -28.39
N LEU A 240 8.16 1.39 -27.83
CA LEU A 240 7.51 0.21 -28.40
C LEU A 240 5.97 0.24 -28.20
N PRO A 241 5.19 -0.50 -28.99
CA PRO A 241 3.75 -0.71 -28.75
C PRO A 241 3.42 -1.18 -27.33
N LEU A 242 4.30 -1.96 -26.71
CA LEU A 242 4.15 -2.42 -25.33
C LEU A 242 4.06 -1.26 -24.32
N HIS A 243 4.73 -0.13 -24.56
CA HIS A 243 4.63 1.05 -23.70
C HIS A 243 3.22 1.62 -23.70
N TYR A 244 2.60 1.75 -24.87
CA TYR A 244 1.24 2.25 -25.03
C TYR A 244 0.20 1.33 -24.37
N ALA A 245 0.38 0.01 -24.46
CA ALA A 245 -0.47 -0.96 -23.75
C ALA A 245 -0.34 -0.82 -22.22
N CYS A 246 0.89 -0.65 -21.73
CA CYS A 246 1.16 -0.45 -20.31
C CYS A 246 0.61 0.91 -19.83
N GLU A 247 0.71 1.97 -20.62
CA GLU A 247 0.14 3.30 -20.35
C GLU A 247 -1.38 3.22 -20.19
N ALA A 248 -2.05 2.53 -21.12
CA ALA A 248 -3.49 2.36 -21.10
C ALA A 248 -3.96 1.46 -19.94
N GLY A 249 -3.07 0.65 -19.37
CA GLY A 249 -3.40 -0.35 -18.37
C GLY A 249 -4.21 -1.53 -18.93
N ASN A 250 -4.10 -1.81 -20.24
CA ASN A 250 -4.85 -2.86 -20.89
C ASN A 250 -4.09 -4.21 -20.80
N ILE A 251 -4.45 -4.99 -19.77
CA ILE A 251 -3.79 -6.25 -19.39
C ILE A 251 -3.79 -7.27 -20.54
N GLU A 252 -4.89 -7.38 -21.28
CA GLU A 252 -5.03 -8.37 -22.34
C GLU A 252 -4.15 -8.05 -23.55
N THR A 253 -4.04 -6.77 -23.92
CA THR A 253 -3.12 -6.34 -24.99
C THR A 253 -1.67 -6.62 -24.59
N VAL A 254 -1.27 -6.29 -23.35
CA VAL A 254 0.07 -6.62 -22.81
C VAL A 254 0.33 -8.12 -22.91
N PHE A 255 -0.63 -8.97 -22.54
CA PHE A 255 -0.48 -10.43 -22.64
C PHE A 255 -0.22 -10.90 -24.07
N VAL A 256 -0.98 -10.39 -25.05
CA VAL A 256 -0.79 -10.74 -26.47
C VAL A 256 0.58 -10.28 -26.99
N LEU A 257 1.00 -9.06 -26.65
CA LEU A 257 2.30 -8.50 -27.07
C LEU A 257 3.46 -9.30 -26.47
N LEU A 258 3.43 -9.58 -25.16
CA LEU A 258 4.48 -10.35 -24.46
C LEU A 258 4.57 -11.82 -24.91
N LYS A 259 3.47 -12.39 -25.40
CA LYS A 259 3.44 -13.76 -25.94
C LYS A 259 4.23 -13.89 -27.25
N HIS A 260 4.24 -12.85 -28.07
CA HIS A 260 4.85 -12.86 -29.40
C HIS A 260 6.19 -12.10 -29.45
N SER A 261 6.57 -11.36 -28.41
CA SER A 261 7.88 -10.74 -28.30
C SER A 261 8.97 -11.81 -28.14
N GLU A 262 9.79 -12.01 -29.18
CA GLU A 262 11.00 -12.83 -29.15
C GLU A 262 12.19 -12.00 -28.59
N GLY A 263 12.98 -12.58 -27.68
CA GLY A 263 14.15 -11.91 -27.09
C GLY A 263 13.89 -11.12 -25.80
N SER A 264 14.88 -10.34 -25.36
CA SER A 264 14.74 -9.41 -24.23
C SER A 264 14.09 -8.11 -24.69
N LEU A 265 13.18 -7.59 -23.87
CA LEU A 265 12.53 -6.29 -24.08
C LEU A 265 13.52 -5.11 -24.06
N THR A 266 14.77 -5.37 -23.68
CA THR A 266 15.87 -4.40 -23.56
C THR A 266 16.84 -4.41 -24.75
N SER A 267 16.72 -5.37 -25.68
CA SER A 267 17.69 -5.57 -26.77
C SER A 267 17.41 -4.70 -28.01
N GLY A 268 17.71 -3.41 -27.89
CA GLY A 268 17.70 -2.42 -28.97
C GLY A 268 18.20 -1.08 -28.43
N GLY A 269 18.98 -0.32 -29.19
CA GLY A 269 19.49 0.98 -28.72
C GLY A 269 18.39 1.91 -28.19
N SER A 270 18.74 2.80 -27.25
CA SER A 270 17.91 3.87 -26.66
C SER A 270 16.43 3.53 -26.41
N VAL A 271 16.09 2.28 -26.04
CA VAL A 271 14.75 1.93 -25.55
C VAL A 271 14.54 2.70 -24.24
N ARG A 272 13.60 3.65 -24.21
CA ARG A 272 13.16 4.20 -22.93
C ARG A 272 12.59 3.04 -22.12
N ASN A 273 13.08 2.85 -20.90
CA ASN A 273 12.66 1.72 -20.08
C ASN A 273 11.16 1.86 -19.75
N ILE A 274 10.38 0.77 -19.87
CA ILE A 274 8.94 0.74 -19.49
C ILE A 274 8.73 1.29 -18.08
N ILE A 275 9.65 0.99 -17.15
CA ILE A 275 9.59 1.50 -15.77
C ILE A 275 9.74 3.02 -15.72
N GLU A 276 10.70 3.58 -16.45
CA GLU A 276 10.92 5.05 -16.54
C GLU A 276 9.80 5.77 -17.29
N PHE A 277 9.16 5.09 -18.22
CA PHE A 277 7.99 5.61 -18.92
C PHE A 277 6.78 5.64 -17.98
N MET A 278 6.51 4.54 -17.27
CA MET A 278 5.40 4.44 -16.32
C MET A 278 5.59 5.34 -15.09
N SER A 279 6.83 5.57 -14.65
CA SER A 279 7.13 6.47 -13.51
C SER A 279 6.90 7.95 -13.84
N GLY A 280 6.91 8.30 -15.13
CA GLY A 280 6.61 9.65 -15.62
C GLY A 280 5.10 9.98 -15.66
N LEU A 281 4.22 9.04 -15.33
CA LEU A 281 2.78 9.28 -15.32
C LEU A 281 2.39 10.18 -14.14
N THR A 282 1.55 11.19 -14.40
CA THR A 282 1.24 12.26 -13.43
C THR A 282 0.31 11.83 -12.27
N GLN A 283 -0.21 10.60 -12.31
CA GLN A 283 -1.14 10.04 -11.35
C GLN A 283 -0.63 8.68 -10.85
N PRO A 284 -1.02 8.23 -9.64
CA PRO A 284 -0.74 6.88 -9.19
C PRO A 284 -1.23 5.84 -10.20
N LEU A 285 -0.46 4.75 -10.37
CA LEU A 285 -0.81 3.69 -11.31
C LEU A 285 -2.21 3.14 -11.02
N SER A 286 -3.05 3.06 -12.05
CA SER A 286 -4.35 2.40 -11.99
C SER A 286 -4.19 0.88 -11.80
N SER A 287 -5.21 0.19 -11.31
CA SER A 287 -5.18 -1.28 -11.13
C SER A 287 -4.77 -2.03 -12.40
N GLY A 288 -5.19 -1.55 -13.58
CA GLY A 288 -4.79 -2.10 -14.87
C GLY A 288 -3.29 -1.92 -15.15
N GLN A 289 -2.75 -0.71 -14.94
CA GLN A 289 -1.33 -0.42 -15.12
C GLN A 289 -0.45 -1.19 -14.13
N GLN A 290 -0.89 -1.31 -12.87
CA GLN A 290 -0.24 -2.12 -11.84
C GLN A 290 -0.12 -3.58 -12.30
N LYS A 291 -1.19 -4.15 -12.86
CA LYS A 291 -1.17 -5.52 -13.35
C LYS A 291 -0.31 -5.71 -14.61
N CYS A 292 -0.28 -4.70 -15.48
CA CYS A 292 0.62 -4.68 -16.65
C CYS A 292 2.09 -4.73 -16.21
N LEU A 293 2.47 -3.92 -15.22
CA LEU A 293 3.82 -3.93 -14.64
C LEU A 293 4.20 -5.32 -14.09
N GLU A 294 3.30 -5.97 -13.34
CA GLU A 294 3.53 -7.32 -12.83
C GLU A 294 3.78 -8.35 -13.95
N LEU A 295 3.00 -8.27 -15.04
CA LEU A 295 3.16 -9.17 -16.19
C LEU A 295 4.49 -8.96 -16.91
N VAL A 296 4.88 -7.70 -17.12
CA VAL A 296 6.17 -7.34 -17.76
C VAL A 296 7.32 -7.86 -16.92
N LEU A 297 7.34 -7.58 -15.61
CA LEU A 297 8.40 -8.05 -14.70
C LEU A 297 8.47 -9.58 -14.61
N LYS A 298 7.32 -10.26 -14.65
CA LYS A 298 7.28 -11.73 -14.67
C LYS A 298 7.88 -12.31 -15.96
N ARG A 299 7.73 -11.62 -17.09
CA ARG A 299 8.21 -12.08 -18.41
C ARG A 299 9.67 -11.74 -18.67
N ASP A 300 10.12 -10.55 -18.28
CA ASP A 300 11.51 -10.12 -18.40
C ASP A 300 11.91 -9.27 -17.17
N PRO A 301 12.47 -9.91 -16.12
CA PRO A 301 12.98 -9.20 -14.96
C PRO A 301 14.07 -8.19 -15.31
N ASN A 302 14.83 -8.38 -16.39
CA ASN A 302 15.95 -7.50 -16.72
C ASN A 302 15.51 -6.13 -17.23
N VAL A 303 14.21 -5.93 -17.47
CA VAL A 303 13.65 -4.62 -17.85
C VAL A 303 14.00 -3.54 -16.85
N ILE A 304 14.29 -3.85 -15.59
CA ILE A 304 14.64 -2.85 -14.58
C ILE A 304 16.07 -2.32 -14.72
N PHE A 305 16.94 -3.00 -15.47
CA PHE A 305 18.34 -2.63 -15.61
C PHE A 305 18.55 -1.82 -16.89
N THR A 306 19.36 -0.78 -16.77
CA THR A 306 19.93 -0.02 -17.87
C THR A 306 21.43 -0.30 -17.94
N LYS A 307 22.14 0.22 -18.95
CA LYS A 307 23.55 -0.12 -19.19
C LYS A 307 24.47 0.09 -17.97
N ASN A 308 24.21 1.11 -17.16
CA ASN A 308 25.07 1.52 -16.04
C ASN A 308 24.31 1.66 -14.70
N ASP A 309 23.00 1.43 -14.68
CA ASP A 309 22.16 1.74 -13.53
C ASP A 309 20.87 0.89 -13.52
N SER A 310 20.07 0.93 -12.45
CA SER A 310 18.74 0.33 -12.38
C SER A 310 17.65 1.39 -12.18
N ALA A 311 16.42 1.06 -12.59
CA ALA A 311 15.25 1.92 -12.38
C ALA A 311 15.02 2.30 -10.90
N LEU A 312 15.56 1.50 -9.96
CA LEU A 312 15.48 1.74 -8.52
C LEU A 312 16.33 2.95 -8.04
N HIS A 313 17.28 3.44 -8.84
CA HIS A 313 18.07 4.63 -8.49
C HIS A 313 17.32 5.95 -8.72
N GLN A 314 16.20 5.89 -9.44
CA GLN A 314 15.29 7.00 -9.63
C GLN A 314 14.18 6.98 -8.56
N LYS A 315 13.49 8.11 -8.40
CA LYS A 315 12.32 8.17 -7.53
C LYS A 315 11.15 7.43 -8.19
N LEU A 316 10.68 6.37 -7.54
CA LEU A 316 9.53 5.59 -7.98
C LEU A 316 8.35 5.78 -7.02
N ASP A 317 7.14 5.55 -7.52
CA ASP A 317 5.99 5.46 -6.64
C ASP A 317 6.09 4.22 -5.73
N LYS A 318 5.40 4.31 -4.59
CA LYS A 318 5.44 3.28 -3.54
C LYS A 318 4.98 1.90 -4.03
N PHE A 319 4.02 1.83 -4.95
CA PHE A 319 3.56 0.56 -5.49
C PHE A 319 4.59 -0.04 -6.45
N MET A 320 5.10 0.75 -7.39
CA MET A 320 6.08 0.29 -8.37
C MET A 320 7.36 -0.23 -7.70
N LEU A 321 7.89 0.53 -6.73
CA LEU A 321 9.07 0.11 -5.97
C LEU A 321 8.82 -1.23 -5.26
N LYS A 322 7.71 -1.35 -4.54
CA LYS A 322 7.30 -2.59 -3.86
C LYS A 322 7.17 -3.77 -4.83
N THR A 323 6.54 -3.55 -5.99
CA THR A 323 6.31 -4.59 -7.00
C THR A 323 7.62 -5.08 -7.62
N ILE A 324 8.54 -4.15 -7.93
CA ILE A 324 9.88 -4.49 -8.43
C ILE A 324 10.66 -5.27 -7.38
N LEU A 325 10.68 -4.82 -6.11
CA LEU A 325 11.42 -5.48 -5.04
C LEU A 325 10.86 -6.86 -4.68
N LYS A 326 9.55 -7.08 -4.81
CA LYS A 326 8.93 -8.42 -4.67
C LYS A 326 9.32 -9.34 -5.83
N ALA A 327 9.33 -8.83 -7.06
CA ALA A 327 9.65 -9.62 -8.24
C ALA A 327 11.15 -9.94 -8.33
N ILE A 328 12.01 -9.00 -7.92
CA ILE A 328 13.47 -9.06 -8.10
C ILE A 328 14.18 -8.60 -6.82
N PRO A 329 14.19 -9.42 -5.75
CA PRO A 329 14.80 -9.02 -4.48
C PRO A 329 16.29 -8.64 -4.59
N LEU A 330 17.03 -9.25 -5.53
CA LEU A 330 18.45 -8.99 -5.76
C LEU A 330 18.76 -7.57 -6.27
N ALA A 331 17.76 -6.86 -6.78
CA ALA A 331 17.94 -5.50 -7.30
C ALA A 331 18.13 -4.43 -6.21
N VAL A 332 17.77 -4.75 -4.96
CA VAL A 332 17.74 -3.79 -3.85
C VAL A 332 19.08 -3.10 -3.58
N ASP A 333 20.19 -3.82 -3.83
CA ASP A 333 21.56 -3.36 -3.63
C ASP A 333 22.33 -3.22 -4.96
N PHE A 334 21.65 -3.18 -6.10
CA PHE A 334 22.31 -2.99 -7.40
C PHE A 334 23.15 -1.71 -7.37
N GLN A 335 24.37 -1.77 -7.90
CA GLN A 335 25.31 -0.66 -7.87
C GLN A 335 25.41 0.01 -9.23
N ASP A 336 25.21 1.34 -9.28
CA ASP A 336 25.45 2.15 -10.47
C ASP A 336 26.96 2.21 -10.82
N SER A 337 27.31 2.93 -11.89
CA SER A 337 28.71 3.11 -12.31
C SER A 337 29.63 3.73 -11.24
N ASP A 338 29.06 4.47 -10.29
CA ASP A 338 29.77 5.08 -9.17
C ASP A 338 29.68 4.24 -7.88
N ARG A 339 29.19 3.01 -7.96
CA ARG A 339 28.89 2.11 -6.84
C ARG A 339 27.81 2.60 -5.87
N LYS A 340 27.00 3.58 -6.24
CA LYS A 340 25.84 3.99 -5.44
C LYS A 340 24.78 2.90 -5.55
N THR A 341 24.00 2.75 -4.48
CA THR A 341 22.83 1.85 -4.46
C THR A 341 21.55 2.68 -4.49
N PRO A 342 20.38 2.07 -4.75
CA PRO A 342 19.09 2.74 -4.64
C PRO A 342 18.91 3.47 -3.30
N LEU A 343 19.42 2.91 -2.20
CA LEU A 343 19.33 3.51 -0.88
C LEU A 343 20.18 4.80 -0.75
N HIS A 344 21.35 4.86 -1.41
CA HIS A 344 22.14 6.09 -1.49
C HIS A 344 21.35 7.19 -2.22
N MET A 345 20.65 6.83 -3.29
CA MET A 345 19.87 7.79 -4.09
C MET A 345 18.62 8.26 -3.33
N ALA A 346 17.90 7.36 -2.66
CA ALA A 346 16.78 7.72 -1.79
C ALA A 346 17.22 8.68 -0.67
N ALA A 347 18.37 8.41 -0.05
CA ALA A 347 18.95 9.29 0.97
C ALA A 347 19.31 10.68 0.43
N LYS A 348 19.94 10.74 -0.76
CA LYS A 348 20.29 11.99 -1.44
C LYS A 348 19.05 12.84 -1.78
N GLN A 349 17.95 12.20 -2.16
CA GLN A 349 16.72 12.84 -2.61
C GLN A 349 15.74 13.16 -1.46
N ASN A 350 16.11 12.83 -0.21
CA ASN A 350 15.22 12.91 0.95
C ASN A 350 13.89 12.13 0.74
N ASP A 351 13.96 10.99 0.05
CA ASP A 351 12.80 10.13 -0.21
C ASP A 351 12.64 9.06 0.87
N LEU A 352 11.94 9.43 1.95
CA LEU A 352 11.72 8.56 3.10
C LEU A 352 10.97 7.27 2.74
N ALA A 353 9.97 7.36 1.86
CA ALA A 353 9.14 6.22 1.49
C ALA A 353 9.96 5.14 0.76
N SER A 354 10.81 5.57 -0.18
CA SER A 354 11.72 4.66 -0.89
C SER A 354 12.79 4.09 0.05
N ALA A 355 13.36 4.91 0.94
CA ALA A 355 14.34 4.45 1.92
C ALA A 355 13.77 3.37 2.86
N ILE A 356 12.53 3.56 3.36
CA ILE A 356 11.84 2.56 4.19
C ILE A 356 11.64 1.26 3.42
N GLN A 357 11.17 1.32 2.18
CA GLN A 357 10.92 0.11 1.38
C GLN A 357 12.21 -0.64 1.07
N LEU A 358 13.24 0.05 0.59
CA LEU A 358 14.53 -0.57 0.29
C LEU A 358 15.10 -1.31 1.52
N LEU A 359 15.08 -0.66 2.69
CA LEU A 359 15.50 -1.29 3.94
C LEU A 359 14.61 -2.48 4.33
N ALA A 360 13.29 -2.34 4.18
CA ALA A 360 12.31 -3.39 4.49
C ALA A 360 12.42 -4.62 3.56
N TYR A 361 12.96 -4.44 2.35
CA TYR A 361 13.28 -5.51 1.41
C TYR A 361 14.73 -5.99 1.46
N GLY A 362 15.51 -5.51 2.44
CA GLY A 362 16.80 -6.09 2.76
C GLY A 362 18.03 -5.32 2.30
N ALA A 363 17.90 -4.05 1.91
CA ALA A 363 19.05 -3.21 1.56
C ALA A 363 20.16 -3.29 2.62
N GLN A 364 21.39 -3.47 2.16
CA GLN A 364 22.57 -3.59 3.02
C GLN A 364 22.97 -2.24 3.61
N ILE A 365 23.45 -2.27 4.86
CA ILE A 365 23.68 -1.05 5.65
C ILE A 365 25.11 -0.51 5.56
N ASP A 366 26.04 -1.32 5.07
CA ASP A 366 27.49 -1.11 5.07
C ASP A 366 28.07 -0.87 3.68
N LEU A 367 27.26 -0.95 2.63
CA LEU A 367 27.69 -0.64 1.27
C LEU A 367 28.13 0.82 1.15
N GLN A 368 29.29 1.00 0.52
CA GLN A 368 29.88 2.29 0.23
C GLN A 368 29.95 2.52 -1.29
N ASP A 369 29.74 3.77 -1.69
CA ASP A 369 30.00 4.22 -3.06
C ASP A 369 31.51 4.24 -3.38
N SER A 370 31.84 4.62 -4.61
CA SER A 370 33.23 4.77 -5.09
C SER A 370 34.07 5.76 -4.27
N GLN A 371 33.44 6.65 -3.52
CA GLN A 371 34.09 7.63 -2.65
C GLN A 371 34.11 7.20 -1.17
N GLY A 372 33.66 5.98 -0.85
CA GLY A 372 33.58 5.48 0.52
C GLY A 372 32.38 6.03 1.31
N ASN A 373 31.43 6.72 0.67
CA ASN A 373 30.24 7.24 1.33
C ASN A 373 29.19 6.12 1.47
N THR A 374 28.68 5.95 2.68
CA THR A 374 27.47 5.16 2.96
C THR A 374 26.19 5.97 2.74
N ALA A 375 25.02 5.33 2.71
CA ALA A 375 23.74 6.04 2.63
C ALA A 375 23.54 7.10 3.74
N LEU A 376 24.13 6.88 4.93
CA LEU A 376 24.08 7.85 6.03
C LEU A 376 24.87 9.13 5.72
N HIS A 377 25.99 9.04 4.97
CA HIS A 377 26.70 10.24 4.48
C HIS A 377 25.81 11.08 3.56
N PHE A 378 25.11 10.43 2.62
CA PHE A 378 24.20 11.11 1.70
C PHE A 378 23.03 11.76 2.43
N ALA A 379 22.41 11.06 3.39
CA ALA A 379 21.30 11.61 4.18
C ALA A 379 21.72 12.86 4.98
N VAL A 380 22.92 12.83 5.57
CA VAL A 380 23.47 13.97 6.30
C VAL A 380 23.78 15.15 5.36
N ALA A 381 24.45 14.88 4.24
CA ALA A 381 24.79 15.91 3.25
C ALA A 381 23.53 16.55 2.62
N ALA A 382 22.46 15.78 2.45
CA ALA A 382 21.17 16.25 1.95
C ALA A 382 20.30 16.96 3.00
N ASN A 383 20.76 17.05 4.25
CA ASN A 383 19.98 17.58 5.38
C ASN A 383 18.61 16.87 5.56
N ALA A 384 18.61 15.54 5.54
CA ALA A 384 17.43 14.69 5.60
C ALA A 384 17.25 14.04 7.00
N PRO A 385 16.71 14.76 8.02
CA PRO A 385 16.70 14.28 9.40
C PRO A 385 15.88 13.00 9.59
N ASN A 386 14.76 12.83 8.88
CA ASN A 386 13.93 11.62 8.96
C ASN A 386 14.67 10.38 8.41
N ILE A 387 15.45 10.54 7.33
CA ILE A 387 16.27 9.45 6.81
C ILE A 387 17.44 9.15 7.76
N VAL A 388 18.07 10.18 8.35
CA VAL A 388 19.11 9.97 9.38
C VAL A 388 18.55 9.17 10.57
N ARG A 389 17.37 9.53 11.08
CA ARG A 389 16.67 8.77 12.15
C ARG A 389 16.45 7.32 11.74
N LEU A 390 15.89 7.09 10.55
CA LEU A 390 15.62 5.76 10.01
C LEU A 390 16.90 4.91 9.92
N LEU A 391 17.95 5.42 9.29
CA LEU A 391 19.21 4.69 9.11
C LEU A 391 19.86 4.35 10.45
N LEU A 392 19.88 5.26 11.42
CA LEU A 392 20.39 4.98 12.76
C LEU A 392 19.55 3.92 13.50
N CYS A 393 18.23 3.89 13.31
CA CYS A 393 17.34 2.82 13.83
C CYS A 393 17.61 1.45 13.20
N PHE A 394 18.16 1.41 11.98
CA PHE A 394 18.63 0.19 11.32
C PHE A 394 20.06 -0.22 11.71
N GLY A 395 20.75 0.59 12.52
CA GLY A 395 22.10 0.28 13.00
C GLY A 395 23.23 0.80 12.09
N PHE A 396 22.95 1.75 11.18
CA PHE A 396 24.02 2.39 10.39
C PHE A 396 25.03 3.05 11.32
N SER A 397 26.31 2.74 11.11
CA SER A 397 27.39 3.27 11.94
C SER A 397 27.69 4.73 11.59
N PRO A 398 27.64 5.67 12.57
CA PRO A 398 27.94 7.08 12.34
C PRO A 398 29.45 7.39 12.31
N ILE A 399 30.31 6.38 12.40
CA ILE A 399 31.78 6.52 12.50
C ILE A 399 32.55 5.94 11.30
N ILE A 400 31.87 5.31 10.34
CA ILE A 400 32.51 4.82 9.10
C ILE A 400 32.98 6.03 8.30
N THR A 401 34.26 6.09 7.93
CA THR A 401 34.83 7.20 7.18
C THR A 401 34.79 6.95 5.68
N ASN A 402 34.60 8.02 4.92
CA ASN A 402 34.77 8.02 3.48
C ASN A 402 36.25 8.19 3.08
N THR A 403 36.54 8.22 1.78
CA THR A 403 37.90 8.40 1.24
C THR A 403 38.55 9.74 1.63
N SER A 404 37.76 10.74 2.06
CA SER A 404 38.26 12.02 2.60
C SER A 404 38.52 11.97 4.11
N GLY A 405 38.39 10.80 4.75
CA GLY A 405 38.59 10.62 6.18
C GLY A 405 37.47 11.19 7.06
N LYS A 406 36.31 11.55 6.49
CA LYS A 406 35.17 12.13 7.23
C LYS A 406 34.12 11.05 7.47
N ALA A 407 33.65 10.89 8.71
CA ALA A 407 32.48 10.07 9.01
C ALA A 407 31.19 10.89 8.86
N PRO A 408 29.99 10.26 8.81
CA PRO A 408 28.73 11.00 8.65
C PRO A 408 28.52 12.06 9.72
N LYS A 409 28.89 11.76 10.97
CA LYS A 409 28.77 12.70 12.09
C LYS A 409 29.72 13.90 12.01
N ASP A 410 30.81 13.79 11.23
CA ASP A 410 31.84 14.82 11.09
C ASP A 410 31.59 15.73 9.87
N LEU A 411 30.58 15.43 9.05
CA LEU A 411 30.16 16.29 7.96
C LEU A 411 29.59 17.61 8.49
N LYS A 412 29.59 18.65 7.66
CA LYS A 412 28.93 19.91 8.02
C LYS A 412 27.41 19.68 8.03
N THR A 413 26.77 19.82 9.18
CA THR A 413 25.34 19.54 9.36
C THR A 413 24.57 20.73 9.94
N THR A 414 23.25 20.61 9.94
CA THR A 414 22.37 21.49 10.72
C THR A 414 22.41 21.15 12.22
N VAL A 415 21.90 22.07 13.05
CA VAL A 415 21.74 21.87 14.50
C VAL A 415 20.83 20.67 14.79
N GLU A 416 19.81 20.45 13.96
CA GLU A 416 18.90 19.31 14.11
C GLU A 416 19.64 17.98 13.94
N ILE A 417 20.38 17.79 12.86
CA ILE A 417 21.12 16.53 12.60
C ILE A 417 22.23 16.33 13.64
N ALA A 418 22.93 17.39 14.05
CA ALA A 418 23.92 17.31 15.10
C ALA A 418 23.30 16.84 16.44
N LYS A 419 22.08 17.31 16.74
CA LYS A 419 21.32 16.84 17.91
C LYS A 419 20.99 15.36 17.81
N LEU A 420 20.62 14.83 16.63
CA LEU A 420 20.33 13.40 16.47
C LEU A 420 21.53 12.51 16.86
N PHE A 421 22.74 12.87 16.43
CA PHE A 421 23.95 12.14 16.83
C PHE A 421 24.27 12.28 18.33
N LYS A 422 23.97 13.45 18.91
CA LYS A 422 24.12 13.65 20.35
C LYS A 422 23.14 12.79 21.15
N ASP A 423 21.88 12.71 20.74
CA ASP A 423 20.82 11.98 21.45
C ASP A 423 21.14 10.48 21.58
N ILE A 424 21.83 9.88 20.61
CA ILE A 424 22.29 8.47 20.68
C ILE A 424 23.62 8.28 21.42
N GLY A 425 24.46 9.31 21.50
CA GLY A 425 25.77 9.26 22.18
C GLY A 425 25.71 9.73 23.63
N SER A 426 24.63 10.39 24.05
CA SER A 426 24.50 10.96 25.38
C SER A 426 24.00 9.92 26.38
N ASN A 427 24.86 9.50 27.31
CA ASN A 427 24.45 8.86 28.57
C ASN A 427 23.84 9.87 29.57
N SER A 428 23.32 11.01 29.09
CA SER A 428 22.88 12.14 29.94
C SER A 428 21.38 12.14 30.22
N GLY A 429 20.64 11.12 29.80
CA GLY A 429 19.23 10.98 30.17
C GLY A 429 19.12 10.75 31.67
N ALA A 430 18.13 11.37 32.32
CA ALA A 430 17.79 10.99 33.68
C ALA A 430 17.37 9.52 33.66
N GLU A 431 18.17 8.67 34.30
CA GLU A 431 17.85 7.25 34.45
C GLU A 431 16.47 7.11 35.08
N GLU A 432 15.70 6.17 34.56
CA GLU A 432 14.40 5.82 35.13
C GLU A 432 14.64 5.12 36.47
N LYS A 433 14.69 5.91 37.55
CA LYS A 433 14.92 5.40 38.90
C LYS A 433 13.68 4.68 39.41
N LEU A 434 13.87 3.43 39.83
CA LEU A 434 12.85 2.71 40.58
C LEU A 434 12.59 3.41 41.92
N HIS A 435 11.37 3.29 42.42
CA HIS A 435 11.05 3.70 43.78
C HIS A 435 12.01 2.98 44.76
N PRO A 436 12.54 3.63 45.81
CA PRO A 436 13.57 3.05 46.68
C PRO A 436 13.23 1.67 47.24
N ILE A 437 11.96 1.44 47.59
CA ILE A 437 11.46 0.14 48.09
C ILE A 437 11.60 -0.94 47.01
N VAL A 438 11.19 -0.64 45.77
CA VAL A 438 11.28 -1.58 44.64
C VAL A 438 12.74 -1.82 44.26
N GLN A 439 13.58 -0.78 44.31
CA GLN A 439 15.03 -0.90 44.07
C GLN A 439 15.71 -1.82 45.08
N ALA A 440 15.33 -1.76 46.37
CA ALA A 440 15.87 -2.64 47.40
C ALA A 440 15.54 -4.12 47.10
N SER A 441 14.29 -4.42 46.75
CA SER A 441 13.87 -5.76 46.33
C SER A 441 14.59 -6.23 45.05
N GLN A 442 14.76 -5.33 44.07
CA GLN A 442 15.48 -5.61 42.84
C GLN A 442 16.95 -6.00 43.12
N ASN A 443 17.65 -5.22 43.94
CA ASN A 443 19.05 -5.47 44.29
C ASN A 443 19.20 -6.78 45.08
N ALA A 444 18.29 -7.05 46.02
CA ALA A 444 18.28 -8.29 46.79
C ALA A 444 18.07 -9.51 45.89
N ALA A 445 17.15 -9.41 44.92
CA ALA A 445 16.89 -10.48 43.96
C ALA A 445 18.09 -10.72 43.03
N LEU A 446 18.72 -9.66 42.50
CA LEU A 446 19.94 -9.76 41.69
C LEU A 446 21.07 -10.47 42.46
N ALA A 447 21.33 -10.06 43.69
CA ALA A 447 22.37 -10.67 44.53
C ALA A 447 22.07 -12.14 44.84
N PHE A 448 20.81 -12.46 45.16
CA PHE A 448 20.38 -13.83 45.43
C PHE A 448 20.62 -14.76 44.23
N GLN A 449 20.21 -14.32 43.03
CA GLN A 449 20.33 -15.11 41.81
C GLN A 449 21.78 -15.22 41.32
N ALA A 450 22.58 -14.16 41.47
CA ALA A 450 24.00 -14.16 41.09
C ALA A 450 24.84 -15.18 41.90
N ASN A 451 24.52 -15.35 43.19
CA ASN A 451 25.24 -16.22 44.12
C ASN A 451 24.89 -17.72 43.99
N LYS A 452 23.98 -18.09 43.10
CA LYS A 452 23.63 -19.49 42.86
C LYS A 452 24.79 -20.30 42.29
N SER A 453 24.85 -21.57 42.68
CA SER A 453 25.78 -22.54 42.12
C SER A 453 25.51 -22.77 40.61
N PRO A 454 26.51 -23.23 39.83
CA PRO A 454 26.31 -23.53 38.42
C PRO A 454 25.17 -24.54 38.13
N GLU A 455 24.92 -25.48 39.05
CA GLU A 455 23.83 -26.46 38.90
C GLU A 455 22.45 -25.84 39.15
N GLU A 456 22.34 -24.96 40.14
CA GLU A 456 21.09 -24.21 40.40
C GLU A 456 20.76 -23.28 39.23
N LYS A 457 21.78 -22.63 38.65
CA LYS A 457 21.61 -21.77 37.47
C LYS A 457 21.13 -22.57 36.25
N LYS A 458 21.56 -23.82 36.07
CA LYS A 458 21.05 -24.73 35.02
C LYS A 458 19.59 -25.15 35.24
N LYS A 459 19.09 -25.10 36.48
CA LYS A 459 17.71 -25.47 36.85
C LYS A 459 16.80 -24.24 37.01
N SER A 460 17.25 -23.07 36.58
CA SER A 460 16.47 -21.84 36.63
C SER A 460 15.93 -21.45 35.26
N ALA A 461 14.77 -20.81 35.23
CA ALA A 461 14.10 -20.32 34.04
C ALA A 461 14.19 -18.79 33.96
N ARG A 462 14.62 -18.29 32.79
CA ARG A 462 14.66 -16.88 32.42
C ARG A 462 13.47 -16.59 31.52
N LEU A 463 12.64 -15.64 31.93
CA LEU A 463 11.35 -15.38 31.30
C LEU A 463 11.40 -14.07 30.50
N LEU A 464 10.97 -14.11 29.25
CA LEU A 464 10.76 -12.94 28.40
C LEU A 464 9.26 -12.77 28.11
N SER A 465 8.75 -11.57 28.23
CA SER A 465 7.35 -11.23 27.96
C SER A 465 7.25 -10.02 27.04
N LEU A 466 6.45 -10.15 25.98
CA LEU A 466 6.28 -9.18 24.92
C LEU A 466 4.82 -8.70 24.85
N ASP A 467 4.59 -7.42 25.11
CA ASP A 467 3.25 -6.84 25.14
C ASP A 467 2.58 -6.76 23.76
N GLY A 468 1.25 -6.74 23.72
CA GLY A 468 0.49 -6.42 22.51
C GLY A 468 0.39 -4.91 22.24
N GLY A 469 0.31 -4.52 20.96
CA GLY A 469 0.23 -3.10 20.61
C GLY A 469 0.23 -2.72 19.13
N GLY A 470 -0.13 -3.61 18.20
CA GLY A 470 -0.20 -3.32 16.77
C GLY A 470 1.17 -2.97 16.16
N ILE A 471 1.24 -2.01 15.23
CA ILE A 471 2.49 -1.57 14.58
C ILE A 471 3.56 -1.10 15.58
N ARG A 472 3.16 -0.77 16.81
CA ARG A 472 4.07 -0.43 17.91
C ARG A 472 4.95 -1.60 18.38
N GLY A 473 4.78 -2.81 17.84
CA GLY A 473 5.78 -3.87 17.94
C GLY A 473 7.19 -3.47 17.53
N LEU A 474 7.32 -2.44 16.69
CA LEU A 474 8.61 -1.83 16.36
C LEU A 474 9.36 -1.35 17.62
N CYS A 475 8.66 -0.93 18.68
CA CYS A 475 9.29 -0.63 19.98
C CYS A 475 9.96 -1.87 20.58
N LEU A 476 9.25 -3.01 20.58
CA LEU A 476 9.77 -4.27 21.11
C LEU A 476 11.06 -4.65 20.39
N ILE A 477 11.04 -4.58 19.07
CA ILE A 477 12.18 -4.94 18.21
C ILE A 477 13.36 -3.99 18.46
N GLN A 478 13.14 -2.68 18.52
CA GLN A 478 14.20 -1.70 18.78
C GLN A 478 14.85 -1.89 20.16
N MET A 479 14.05 -2.19 21.19
CA MET A 479 14.58 -2.47 22.54
C MET A 479 15.37 -3.78 22.58
N LEU A 480 14.85 -4.83 21.94
CA LEU A 480 15.54 -6.12 21.84
C LEU A 480 16.84 -6.01 21.04
N LEU A 481 16.88 -5.23 19.96
CA LEU A 481 18.11 -4.96 19.20
C LEU A 481 19.18 -4.30 20.07
N HIS A 482 18.79 -3.34 20.92
CA HIS A 482 19.72 -2.71 21.86
C HIS A 482 20.21 -3.70 22.92
N ILE A 483 19.32 -4.51 23.49
CA ILE A 483 19.71 -5.55 24.46
C ILE A 483 20.67 -6.57 23.83
N GLU A 484 20.41 -6.98 22.58
CA GLU A 484 21.28 -7.88 21.82
C GLU A 484 22.67 -7.28 21.58
N GLN A 485 22.75 -5.98 21.28
CA GLN A 485 24.03 -5.26 21.17
C GLN A 485 24.82 -5.28 22.49
N GLU A 486 24.18 -5.08 23.64
CA GLU A 486 24.86 -5.14 24.96
C GLU A 486 25.25 -6.58 25.35
N LEU A 487 24.53 -7.59 24.87
CA LEU A 487 24.93 -8.99 25.01
C LEU A 487 26.19 -9.29 24.17
N GLY A 488 26.39 -8.60 23.05
CA GLY A 488 27.55 -8.79 22.16
C GLY A 488 27.42 -10.00 21.23
N GLU A 489 26.21 -10.56 21.10
CA GLU A 489 25.92 -11.72 20.27
C GLU A 489 24.80 -11.39 19.28
N ASN A 490 25.15 -11.03 18.04
CA ASN A 490 24.16 -10.71 17.01
C ASN A 490 23.27 -11.92 16.70
N GLY A 491 21.95 -11.72 16.68
CA GLY A 491 20.93 -12.72 16.33
C GLY A 491 20.66 -13.79 17.39
N ALA A 492 21.01 -13.55 18.65
CA ALA A 492 21.00 -14.58 19.71
C ALA A 492 20.25 -14.18 20.99
N VAL A 493 19.51 -13.06 21.03
CA VAL A 493 18.83 -12.62 22.26
C VAL A 493 18.01 -13.72 22.93
N LEU A 494 17.33 -14.57 22.14
CA LEU A 494 16.46 -15.63 22.66
C LEU A 494 17.24 -16.80 23.29
N LYS A 495 18.52 -16.98 22.98
CA LYS A 495 19.36 -18.01 23.64
C LYS A 495 19.54 -17.75 25.13
N HIS A 496 19.31 -16.51 25.57
CA HIS A 496 19.39 -16.13 26.98
C HIS A 496 18.06 -16.29 27.72
N PHE A 497 17.02 -16.84 27.07
CA PHE A 497 15.69 -17.02 27.66
C PHE A 497 15.15 -18.43 27.46
N ASP A 498 14.63 -19.03 28.53
CA ASP A 498 14.06 -20.37 28.50
C ASP A 498 12.58 -20.35 28.12
N TRP A 499 11.90 -19.25 28.44
CA TRP A 499 10.50 -19.02 28.09
C TRP A 499 10.30 -17.65 27.47
N ILE A 500 9.42 -17.60 26.48
CA ILE A 500 8.94 -16.38 25.86
C ILE A 500 7.41 -16.38 25.79
N ALA A 501 6.80 -15.29 26.24
CA ALA A 501 5.37 -15.05 26.09
C ALA A 501 5.09 -13.82 25.24
N GLY A 502 3.97 -13.86 24.51
CA GLY A 502 3.54 -12.73 23.71
C GLY A 502 2.04 -12.61 23.57
N THR A 503 1.57 -11.36 23.44
CA THR A 503 0.17 -11.04 23.13
C THR A 503 0.10 -10.23 21.85
N SER A 504 -0.85 -10.54 20.95
CA SER A 504 -1.06 -9.80 19.71
C SER A 504 0.23 -9.69 18.87
N THR A 505 0.68 -8.49 18.57
CA THR A 505 1.99 -8.25 17.95
C THR A 505 3.17 -8.85 18.74
N GLY A 506 3.16 -8.83 20.07
CA GLY A 506 4.16 -9.50 20.89
C GLY A 506 4.14 -11.02 20.68
N ALA A 507 2.98 -11.62 20.40
CA ALA A 507 2.87 -13.04 20.05
C ALA A 507 3.49 -13.34 18.68
N ILE A 508 3.22 -12.51 17.67
CA ILE A 508 3.85 -12.64 16.34
C ILE A 508 5.37 -12.58 16.48
N LEU A 509 5.89 -11.59 17.21
CA LEU A 509 7.34 -11.44 17.44
C LEU A 509 7.91 -12.62 18.23
N ALA A 510 7.23 -13.08 19.29
CA ALA A 510 7.66 -14.23 20.07
C ALA A 510 7.81 -15.49 19.20
N LEU A 511 6.82 -15.75 18.33
CA LEU A 511 6.84 -16.88 17.41
C LEU A 511 7.92 -16.73 16.35
N LEU A 512 8.13 -15.53 15.78
CA LEU A 512 9.20 -15.26 14.82
C LEU A 512 10.59 -15.55 15.42
N LEU A 513 10.84 -15.08 16.64
CA LEU A 513 12.10 -15.34 17.34
C LEU A 513 12.26 -16.84 17.65
N ALA A 514 11.18 -17.50 18.10
CA ALA A 514 11.20 -18.92 18.41
C ALA A 514 11.42 -19.81 17.17
N THR A 515 11.03 -19.35 15.98
CA THR A 515 11.35 -19.98 14.69
C THR A 515 12.66 -19.47 14.07
N GLN A 516 13.53 -18.84 14.88
CA GLN A 516 14.88 -18.39 14.52
C GLN A 516 14.94 -17.25 13.47
N THR A 517 13.90 -16.43 13.38
CA THR A 517 13.96 -15.18 12.61
C THR A 517 14.79 -14.15 13.36
N SER A 518 15.76 -13.51 12.70
CA SER A 518 16.58 -12.46 13.32
C SER A 518 15.75 -11.22 13.67
N LEU A 519 16.18 -10.44 14.67
CA LEU A 519 15.51 -9.18 15.02
C LEU A 519 15.52 -8.17 13.87
N THR A 520 16.60 -8.12 13.09
CA THR A 520 16.69 -7.26 11.90
C THR A 520 15.67 -7.69 10.84
N ASP A 521 15.47 -8.99 10.63
CA ASP A 521 14.44 -9.47 9.72
C ASP A 521 13.03 -9.24 10.26
N CYS A 522 12.84 -9.30 11.58
CA CYS A 522 11.59 -8.89 12.22
C CYS A 522 11.32 -7.39 11.99
N LEU A 523 12.33 -6.54 12.11
CA LEU A 523 12.21 -5.10 11.82
C LEU A 523 11.76 -4.87 10.38
N ARG A 524 12.44 -5.50 9.42
CA ARG A 524 12.11 -5.47 7.99
C ARG A 524 10.68 -5.95 7.72
N LEU A 525 10.27 -7.03 8.38
CA LEU A 525 8.92 -7.56 8.29
C LEU A 525 7.87 -6.58 8.78
N TYR A 526 8.05 -5.95 9.95
CA TYR A 526 7.06 -5.04 10.51
C TYR A 526 6.88 -3.78 9.66
N LEU A 527 7.95 -3.30 9.00
CA LEU A 527 7.83 -2.20 8.04
C LEU A 527 7.06 -2.59 6.78
N ARG A 528 7.18 -3.85 6.32
CA ARG A 528 6.31 -4.39 5.26
C ARG A 528 4.88 -4.61 5.76
N PHE A 529 4.72 -5.10 6.98
CA PHE A 529 3.45 -5.44 7.59
C PHE A 529 2.46 -4.28 7.55
N LYS A 530 2.90 -3.05 7.85
CA LYS A 530 2.00 -1.87 7.82
C LYS A 530 1.41 -1.59 6.43
N ASP A 531 2.14 -1.93 5.36
CA ASP A 531 1.78 -1.64 3.97
C ASP A 531 1.18 -2.86 3.24
N ASP A 532 1.47 -4.07 3.72
CA ASP A 532 0.96 -5.32 3.17
C ASP A 532 -0.33 -5.77 3.85
N VAL A 533 -0.51 -5.52 5.15
CA VAL A 533 -1.63 -6.05 5.94
C VAL A 533 -2.73 -5.01 6.16
N PHE A 534 -2.39 -3.77 6.49
CA PHE A 534 -3.38 -2.73 6.71
C PHE A 534 -3.81 -2.07 5.39
N VAL A 535 -4.42 -2.84 4.50
CA VAL A 535 -4.88 -2.37 3.19
C VAL A 535 -6.41 -2.24 3.19
N GLY A 536 -6.92 -1.11 2.71
CA GLY A 536 -8.36 -0.81 2.66
C GLY A 536 -8.92 -0.15 3.92
N SER A 537 -10.20 -0.37 4.19
CA SER A 537 -10.94 0.18 5.34
C SER A 537 -11.10 -0.86 6.45
N ARG A 538 -11.21 -0.40 7.70
CA ARG A 538 -11.51 -1.28 8.83
C ARG A 538 -12.97 -1.79 8.80
N PRO A 539 -13.24 -3.01 9.29
CA PRO A 539 -12.26 -4.04 9.63
C PRO A 539 -11.52 -4.53 8.38
N TYR A 540 -10.21 -4.74 8.52
CA TYR A 540 -9.33 -5.19 7.43
C TYR A 540 -9.61 -6.64 7.05
N ASP A 541 -9.33 -6.97 5.78
CA ASP A 541 -9.48 -8.33 5.29
C ASP A 541 -8.46 -9.27 5.98
N SER A 542 -8.99 -10.24 6.73
CA SER A 542 -8.17 -11.21 7.45
C SER A 542 -7.44 -12.17 6.52
N SER A 543 -7.91 -12.37 5.28
CA SER A 543 -7.26 -13.26 4.32
C SER A 543 -5.83 -12.80 4.00
N ILE A 544 -5.60 -11.48 3.98
CA ILE A 544 -4.30 -10.85 3.74
C ILE A 544 -3.35 -11.13 4.92
N LEU A 545 -3.82 -10.92 6.16
CA LEU A 545 -3.04 -11.23 7.36
C LEU A 545 -2.72 -12.73 7.44
N GLU A 546 -3.69 -13.59 7.14
CA GLU A 546 -3.49 -15.04 7.15
C GLU A 546 -2.50 -15.50 6.09
N ALA A 547 -2.59 -14.99 4.86
CA ALA A 547 -1.63 -15.27 3.81
C ALA A 547 -0.21 -14.85 4.21
N PHE A 548 -0.06 -13.65 4.80
CA PHE A 548 1.22 -13.19 5.32
C PHE A 548 1.77 -14.13 6.42
N LEU A 549 0.95 -14.51 7.40
CA LEU A 549 1.39 -15.40 8.49
C LEU A 549 1.73 -16.80 7.98
N LYS A 550 0.98 -17.32 7.00
CA LYS A 550 1.24 -18.61 6.35
C LYS A 550 2.54 -18.60 5.56
N GLU A 551 2.80 -17.52 4.80
CA GLU A 551 4.07 -17.33 4.09
C GLU A 551 5.26 -17.35 5.08
N ARG A 552 5.10 -16.71 6.25
CA ARG A 552 6.18 -16.57 7.23
C ARG A 552 6.41 -17.81 8.10
N PHE A 553 5.36 -18.50 8.51
CA PHE A 553 5.47 -19.63 9.43
C PHE A 553 5.32 -21.00 8.75
N GLY A 554 4.87 -21.05 7.50
CA GLY A 554 4.43 -22.26 6.82
C GLY A 554 3.00 -22.64 7.20
N GLU A 555 2.26 -23.24 6.25
CA GLU A 555 0.85 -23.60 6.46
C GLU A 555 0.65 -24.76 7.44
N SER A 556 1.58 -25.71 7.43
CA SER A 556 1.51 -26.96 8.20
C SER A 556 2.38 -26.97 9.45
N THR A 557 3.31 -26.02 9.60
CA THR A 557 4.25 -25.98 10.73
C THR A 557 3.51 -25.77 12.04
N THR A 558 3.65 -26.71 12.95
CA THR A 558 2.90 -26.74 14.21
C THR A 558 3.69 -26.15 15.37
N MET A 559 2.99 -25.74 16.44
CA MET A 559 3.62 -25.24 17.67
C MET A 559 4.63 -26.24 18.23
N ALA A 560 4.36 -27.56 18.14
CA ALA A 560 5.24 -28.62 18.63
C ALA A 560 6.62 -28.68 17.94
N GLU A 561 6.77 -28.06 16.75
CA GLU A 561 8.05 -28.02 16.03
C GLU A 561 9.05 -27.03 16.61
N ILE A 562 8.58 -26.09 17.45
CA ILE A 562 9.44 -25.20 18.24
C ILE A 562 10.03 -26.01 19.40
N LYS A 563 11.36 -26.19 19.43
CA LYS A 563 12.05 -27.05 20.42
C LYS A 563 12.95 -26.32 21.41
N ASN A 564 13.52 -25.19 20.99
CA ASN A 564 14.64 -24.57 21.72
C ASN A 564 14.19 -23.67 22.88
N VAL A 565 12.96 -23.20 22.85
CA VAL A 565 12.40 -22.28 23.85
C VAL A 565 10.96 -22.67 24.13
N LYS A 566 10.49 -22.44 25.36
CA LYS A 566 9.06 -22.58 25.68
C LYS A 566 8.32 -21.30 25.29
N VAL A 567 7.32 -21.42 24.43
CA VAL A 567 6.54 -20.30 23.91
C VAL A 567 5.12 -20.37 24.44
N MET A 568 4.61 -19.23 24.90
CA MET A 568 3.22 -19.04 25.29
C MET A 568 2.61 -17.84 24.55
N VAL A 569 1.50 -18.06 23.86
CA VAL A 569 0.77 -17.01 23.14
C VAL A 569 -0.65 -16.90 23.69
N THR A 570 -1.08 -15.68 23.97
CA THR A 570 -2.41 -15.41 24.54
C THR A 570 -3.47 -15.16 23.45
N ALA A 571 -4.69 -15.61 23.69
CA ALA A 571 -5.87 -15.26 22.91
C ALA A 571 -7.11 -15.28 23.80
N THR A 572 -8.21 -14.68 23.35
CA THR A 572 -9.46 -14.66 24.11
C THR A 572 -10.51 -15.52 23.44
N ASN A 573 -11.05 -16.49 24.17
CA ASN A 573 -12.20 -17.28 23.71
C ASN A 573 -13.48 -16.47 23.89
N GLY A 574 -14.05 -16.04 22.76
CA GLY A 574 -15.29 -15.28 22.65
C GLY A 574 -16.57 -16.11 22.66
N ASN A 575 -16.48 -17.43 22.58
CA ASN A 575 -17.65 -18.31 22.53
C ASN A 575 -18.31 -18.57 23.87
N CYS A 576 -17.68 -18.18 24.98
CA CYS A 576 -18.16 -18.44 26.32
C CYS A 576 -18.42 -17.14 27.07
N HIS A 577 -19.36 -17.20 28.02
CA HIS A 577 -19.58 -16.14 28.99
C HIS A 577 -19.53 -16.74 30.41
N PRO A 578 -18.60 -16.30 31.28
CA PRO A 578 -17.61 -15.25 31.07
C PRO A 578 -16.56 -15.60 29.99
N LEU A 579 -15.92 -14.58 29.42
CA LEU A 579 -14.83 -14.76 28.46
C LEU A 579 -13.67 -15.50 29.14
N GLU A 580 -13.01 -16.38 28.39
CA GLU A 580 -11.87 -17.15 28.91
C GLU A 580 -10.58 -16.84 28.15
N LEU A 581 -9.45 -16.89 28.89
CA LEU A 581 -8.12 -16.81 28.32
C LEU A 581 -7.75 -18.17 27.72
N LEU A 582 -7.42 -18.16 26.43
CA LEU A 582 -6.87 -19.30 25.70
C LEU A 582 -5.36 -19.14 25.59
N LEU A 583 -4.61 -20.20 25.90
CA LEU A 583 -3.15 -20.20 25.81
C LEU A 583 -2.69 -21.21 24.75
N PHE A 584 -2.02 -20.70 23.71
CA PHE A 584 -1.30 -21.51 22.74
C PHE A 584 0.12 -21.72 23.20
N ARG A 585 0.55 -22.99 23.30
CA ARG A 585 1.87 -23.37 23.83
C ARG A 585 2.54 -24.35 22.88
N ASN A 586 3.87 -24.44 22.92
CA ASN A 586 4.61 -25.52 22.24
C ASN A 586 4.97 -26.69 23.16
N TYR A 587 4.71 -26.58 24.46
CA TYR A 587 5.01 -27.63 25.45
C TYR A 587 3.74 -28.13 26.13
N VAL A 588 3.80 -29.37 26.60
CA VAL A 588 2.78 -30.00 27.43
C VAL A 588 3.26 -30.02 28.88
N LEU A 589 2.33 -29.96 29.84
CA LEU A 589 2.71 -30.07 31.24
C LEU A 589 3.22 -31.48 31.57
N PRO A 590 4.27 -31.60 32.40
CA PRO A 590 4.82 -32.89 32.83
C PRO A 590 3.80 -33.73 33.60
N GLY A 591 3.47 -34.94 33.11
CA GLY A 591 2.92 -35.99 33.96
C GLY A 591 1.42 -36.16 34.10
N ASN A 592 0.57 -35.50 33.34
CA ASN A 592 -0.82 -35.96 33.22
C ASN A 592 -1.54 -35.51 31.93
N PRO A 593 -2.22 -36.43 31.20
CA PRO A 593 -3.13 -36.14 30.08
C PRO A 593 -4.52 -35.55 30.46
N ASN A 594 -4.79 -35.30 31.76
CA ASN A 594 -6.09 -34.86 32.29
C ASN A 594 -6.09 -33.46 32.93
N LEU A 595 -5.33 -32.51 32.38
CA LEU A 595 -5.68 -31.09 32.58
C LEU A 595 -7.08 -30.83 32.00
N PRO A 596 -7.82 -29.81 32.44
CA PRO A 596 -9.04 -29.41 31.75
C PRO A 596 -8.71 -29.15 30.28
N LYS A 597 -9.08 -30.09 29.40
CA LYS A 597 -8.78 -30.09 27.96
C LYS A 597 -9.32 -28.85 27.26
N GLU A 598 -10.22 -28.13 27.92
CA GLU A 598 -10.95 -26.96 27.44
C GLU A 598 -10.08 -25.68 27.42
N LYS A 599 -9.01 -25.59 28.24
CA LYS A 599 -8.17 -24.38 28.33
C LYS A 599 -6.82 -24.47 27.63
N TYR A 600 -6.37 -25.67 27.29
CA TYR A 600 -5.04 -25.92 26.73
C TYR A 600 -5.15 -26.58 25.37
N THR A 601 -4.39 -26.05 24.42
CA THR A 601 -4.34 -26.58 23.07
C THR A 601 -3.27 -27.66 22.93
N ASP A 602 -3.53 -28.64 22.08
CA ASP A 602 -2.55 -29.67 21.71
C ASP A 602 -1.53 -29.06 20.73
N PRO A 603 -0.25 -28.91 21.11
CA PRO A 603 0.76 -28.25 20.28
C PRO A 603 0.99 -28.94 18.94
N GLN A 604 0.68 -30.24 18.82
CA GLN A 604 0.81 -31.01 17.57
C GLN A 604 -0.30 -30.68 16.56
N LYS A 605 -1.40 -30.06 17.00
CA LYS A 605 -2.57 -29.77 16.17
C LYS A 605 -2.74 -28.30 15.84
N VAL A 606 -1.93 -27.42 16.43
CA VAL A 606 -2.03 -25.98 16.24
C VAL A 606 -0.94 -25.50 15.31
N PRO A 607 -1.27 -25.06 14.09
CA PRO A 607 -0.33 -24.35 13.23
C PRO A 607 0.13 -23.04 13.87
N ILE A 608 1.41 -22.71 13.71
CA ILE A 608 2.00 -21.49 14.28
C ILE A 608 1.27 -20.24 13.76
N TRP A 609 0.99 -20.18 12.45
CA TRP A 609 0.28 -19.05 11.84
C TRP A 609 -1.13 -18.85 12.43
N LYS A 610 -1.81 -19.95 12.82
CA LYS A 610 -3.15 -19.90 13.42
C LYS A 610 -3.09 -19.35 14.84
N ALA A 611 -2.12 -19.77 15.64
CA ALA A 611 -1.88 -19.21 16.97
C ALA A 611 -1.60 -17.69 16.91
N ALA A 612 -0.73 -17.27 15.98
CA ALA A 612 -0.44 -15.86 15.73
C ALA A 612 -1.70 -15.07 15.32
N ARG A 613 -2.47 -15.58 14.35
CA ARG A 613 -3.70 -14.95 13.84
C ARG A 613 -4.77 -14.77 14.90
N CYS A 614 -4.97 -15.77 15.75
CA CYS A 614 -5.89 -15.74 16.87
C CYS A 614 -5.48 -14.66 17.88
N SER A 615 -4.19 -14.62 18.24
CA SER A 615 -3.67 -13.67 19.21
C SER A 615 -3.76 -12.22 18.72
N SER A 616 -3.67 -11.98 17.41
CA SER A 616 -3.68 -10.64 16.80
C SER A 616 -5.03 -10.21 16.23
N ALA A 617 -6.13 -10.89 16.58
CA ALA A 617 -7.48 -10.60 16.08
C ALA A 617 -8.13 -9.40 16.81
N ALA A 618 -7.48 -8.24 16.77
CA ALA A 618 -7.89 -7.06 17.53
C ALA A 618 -9.29 -6.59 17.12
N PRO A 619 -10.26 -6.51 18.05
CA PRO A 619 -11.61 -6.05 17.74
C PRO A 619 -11.59 -4.68 17.08
N THR A 620 -12.50 -4.44 16.13
CA THR A 620 -12.57 -3.26 15.24
C THR A 620 -11.49 -3.17 14.16
N TYR A 621 -10.36 -3.89 14.28
CA TYR A 621 -9.30 -3.91 13.28
C TYR A 621 -9.40 -5.14 12.38
N PHE A 622 -9.55 -6.32 12.98
CA PHE A 622 -9.75 -7.58 12.26
C PHE A 622 -10.98 -8.30 12.79
N PRO A 623 -11.69 -9.05 11.94
CA PRO A 623 -12.70 -10.00 12.40
C PRO A 623 -12.10 -11.02 13.36
N SER A 624 -12.90 -11.53 14.31
CA SER A 624 -12.52 -12.66 15.15
C SER A 624 -12.27 -13.89 14.30
N PHE A 625 -11.34 -14.73 14.72
CA PHE A 625 -11.01 -15.95 14.00
C PHE A 625 -12.14 -16.98 14.16
N GLU A 626 -12.67 -17.47 13.04
CA GLU A 626 -13.84 -18.37 12.97
C GLU A 626 -15.10 -17.82 13.67
N ASN A 627 -15.20 -16.50 13.91
CA ASN A 627 -16.20 -15.83 14.78
C ASN A 627 -16.12 -16.19 16.27
N GLN A 628 -15.01 -16.80 16.73
CA GLN A 628 -14.91 -17.38 18.07
C GLN A 628 -13.76 -16.78 18.88
N ILE A 629 -12.58 -16.64 18.27
CA ILE A 629 -11.36 -16.28 19.00
C ILE A 629 -10.97 -14.83 18.68
N MET A 630 -10.68 -14.06 19.73
CA MET A 630 -10.30 -12.65 19.68
C MET A 630 -8.88 -12.43 20.20
N ASP A 631 -8.35 -11.23 19.97
CA ASP A 631 -7.04 -10.80 20.46
C ASP A 631 -6.88 -11.02 21.97
N GLY A 632 -5.71 -11.55 22.37
CA GLY A 632 -5.38 -11.79 23.77
C GLY A 632 -5.31 -10.51 24.60
N GLY A 633 -5.18 -9.35 23.96
CA GLY A 633 -5.17 -8.04 24.58
C GLY A 633 -6.46 -7.65 25.30
N LEU A 634 -7.55 -8.39 25.11
CA LEU A 634 -8.78 -8.22 25.88
C LEU A 634 -8.71 -8.75 27.32
N ILE A 635 -7.76 -9.64 27.61
CA ILE A 635 -7.59 -10.23 28.95
C ILE A 635 -6.17 -10.05 29.46
N ALA A 636 -5.17 -10.30 28.61
CA ALA A 636 -3.76 -10.40 28.97
C ALA A 636 -2.87 -9.61 28.00
N ASN A 637 -3.08 -8.30 27.84
CA ASN A 637 -2.28 -7.49 26.90
C ASN A 637 -0.79 -7.42 27.28
N ASN A 638 -0.49 -7.51 28.57
CA ASN A 638 0.84 -7.80 29.10
C ASN A 638 0.82 -9.22 29.71
N PRO A 639 1.46 -10.21 29.07
CA PRO A 639 1.31 -11.61 29.48
C PRO A 639 2.23 -12.02 30.64
N VAL A 640 2.90 -11.10 31.36
CA VAL A 640 3.83 -11.49 32.43
C VAL A 640 3.14 -12.28 33.54
N CYS A 641 2.00 -11.80 34.04
CA CYS A 641 1.30 -12.45 35.14
C CYS A 641 0.80 -13.85 34.72
N ASP A 642 0.32 -13.97 33.49
CA ASP A 642 -0.11 -15.25 32.91
C ASP A 642 1.09 -16.19 32.70
N LEU A 643 2.25 -15.66 32.30
CA LEU A 643 3.48 -16.42 32.13
C LEU A 643 3.97 -16.98 33.47
N LEU A 644 4.02 -16.14 34.52
CA LEU A 644 4.37 -16.58 35.87
C LEU A 644 3.39 -17.63 36.40
N THR A 645 2.09 -17.43 36.14
CA THR A 645 1.04 -18.39 36.50
C THR A 645 1.28 -19.73 35.81
N ASP A 646 1.64 -19.70 34.51
CA ASP A 646 1.86 -20.93 33.77
C ASP A 646 3.15 -21.66 34.15
N VAL A 647 4.23 -20.92 34.43
CA VAL A 647 5.46 -21.51 34.97
C VAL A 647 5.17 -22.17 36.32
N GLN A 648 4.37 -21.55 37.18
CA GLN A 648 3.96 -22.15 38.44
C GLN A 648 3.09 -23.41 38.26
N LEU A 649 2.23 -23.42 37.25
CA LEU A 649 1.45 -24.60 36.89
C LEU A 649 2.36 -25.74 36.37
N TYR A 650 3.36 -25.40 35.56
CA TYR A 650 4.39 -26.33 35.10
C TYR A 650 5.20 -26.91 36.27
N ASN A 651 5.55 -26.08 37.25
CA ASN A 651 6.21 -26.52 38.48
C ASN A 651 5.33 -27.45 39.32
N SER A 652 4.04 -27.13 39.45
CA SER A 652 3.07 -28.01 40.11
C SER A 652 3.02 -29.40 39.45
N ALA A 653 3.09 -29.44 38.13
CA ALA A 653 3.13 -30.68 37.37
C ALA A 653 4.45 -31.47 37.59
N PHE A 654 5.61 -30.79 37.70
CA PHE A 654 6.86 -31.44 38.15
C PHE A 654 6.76 -32.01 39.56
N MET A 655 6.17 -31.28 40.50
CA MET A 655 6.00 -31.77 41.87
C MET A 655 5.12 -33.02 41.92
N LEU A 656 4.05 -33.09 41.13
CA LEU A 656 3.23 -34.30 40.98
C LEU A 656 4.03 -35.51 40.46
N GLN A 657 5.10 -35.27 39.71
CA GLN A 657 6.03 -36.30 39.24
C GLN A 657 7.22 -36.53 40.20
N ASN A 658 7.20 -35.98 41.42
CA ASN A 658 8.32 -35.97 42.36
C ASN A 658 9.62 -35.38 41.77
N LYS A 659 9.50 -34.45 40.83
CA LYS A 659 10.62 -33.67 40.27
C LYS A 659 10.73 -32.32 40.98
N SER A 660 11.96 -31.81 41.08
CA SER A 660 12.20 -30.47 41.64
C SER A 660 11.59 -29.39 40.74
N PRO A 661 10.90 -28.38 41.29
CA PRO A 661 10.40 -27.26 40.50
C PRO A 661 11.54 -26.44 39.89
N LEU A 662 11.25 -25.76 38.79
CA LEU A 662 12.13 -24.76 38.19
C LEU A 662 12.07 -23.48 39.02
N ASP A 663 13.23 -22.91 39.30
CA ASP A 663 13.32 -21.59 39.91
C ASP A 663 13.22 -20.49 38.84
N VAL A 664 12.51 -19.40 39.09
CA VAL A 664 12.49 -18.26 38.16
C VAL A 664 13.68 -17.35 38.48
N SER A 665 14.65 -17.25 37.57
CA SER A 665 15.88 -16.47 37.79
C SER A 665 15.75 -15.01 37.40
N CYS A 666 14.96 -14.69 36.38
CA CYS A 666 14.62 -13.31 36.04
C CYS A 666 13.37 -13.23 35.18
N VAL A 667 12.76 -12.05 35.19
CA VAL A 667 11.62 -11.71 34.34
C VAL A 667 11.93 -10.43 33.59
N VAL A 668 11.87 -10.48 32.26
CA VAL A 668 12.04 -9.34 31.37
C VAL A 668 10.72 -9.08 30.67
N SER A 669 10.19 -7.87 30.80
CA SER A 669 8.95 -7.43 30.17
C SER A 669 9.22 -6.23 29.27
N ILE A 670 8.83 -6.33 28.01
CA ILE A 670 9.09 -5.32 26.98
C ILE A 670 7.75 -4.80 26.47
N GLY A 671 7.54 -3.49 26.61
CA GLY A 671 6.28 -2.82 26.30
C GLY A 671 6.28 -2.06 24.97
N THR A 672 5.08 -1.86 24.40
CA THR A 672 4.91 -1.13 23.13
C THR A 672 4.81 0.40 23.30
N GLY A 673 5.34 0.93 24.41
CA GLY A 673 5.37 2.35 24.74
C GLY A 673 4.16 2.87 25.53
N ARG A 674 4.41 3.89 26.36
CA ARG A 674 3.40 4.60 27.18
C ARG A 674 2.86 5.81 26.45
N ILE A 675 1.54 5.92 26.35
CA ILE A 675 0.87 7.09 25.80
C ILE A 675 0.98 8.23 26.83
N PRO A 676 1.24 9.49 26.41
CA PRO A 676 1.29 10.62 27.34
C PRO A 676 -0.07 10.84 28.02
N PRO A 677 -0.09 11.18 29.32
CA PRO A 677 -1.34 11.40 30.03
C PRO A 677 -2.09 12.60 29.45
N ARG A 678 -3.37 12.42 29.14
CA ARG A 678 -4.28 13.48 28.68
C ARG A 678 -5.32 13.76 29.74
N LYS A 679 -5.62 15.04 29.97
CA LYS A 679 -6.76 15.43 30.81
C LYS A 679 -8.06 15.16 30.06
N ILE A 680 -8.96 14.41 30.68
CA ILE A 680 -10.33 14.18 30.19
C ILE A 680 -11.23 15.21 30.86
N GLU A 681 -11.94 16.02 30.06
CA GLU A 681 -12.71 17.17 30.56
C GLU A 681 -14.13 16.79 31.01
N THR A 682 -14.73 15.73 30.44
CA THR A 682 -16.11 15.31 30.71
C THR A 682 -16.22 13.79 30.83
N VAL A 683 -16.66 13.32 32.01
CA VAL A 683 -16.94 11.91 32.31
C VAL A 683 -18.35 11.72 32.88
N ASP A 684 -18.94 12.79 33.43
CA ASP A 684 -20.26 12.74 34.05
C ASP A 684 -21.38 12.66 33.01
N LEU A 685 -22.13 11.56 33.08
CA LEU A 685 -23.33 11.29 32.30
C LEU A 685 -24.53 12.05 32.90
N ALA A 686 -24.69 13.32 32.56
CA ALA A 686 -25.91 14.07 32.86
C ALA A 686 -26.89 13.96 31.67
N MET A 687 -27.78 12.96 31.70
CA MET A 687 -28.83 12.82 30.69
C MET A 687 -29.93 13.86 30.93
N PRO A 688 -30.27 14.71 29.94
CA PRO A 688 -31.37 15.67 30.11
C PRO A 688 -32.70 14.94 30.25
N SER A 689 -33.48 15.30 31.26
CA SER A 689 -34.77 14.69 31.57
C SER A 689 -35.91 15.11 30.62
N ASN A 690 -35.78 16.27 29.96
CA ASN A 690 -36.80 16.81 29.05
C ASN A 690 -36.22 17.09 27.65
N LEU A 691 -36.95 16.64 26.63
CA LEU A 691 -36.64 16.77 25.19
C LEU A 691 -37.15 18.10 24.60
N GLU A 692 -37.06 19.20 25.34
CA GLU A 692 -37.35 20.52 24.77
C GLU A 692 -36.16 20.99 23.91
N LEU A 693 -36.44 21.37 22.66
CA LEU A 693 -35.49 21.91 21.68
C LEU A 693 -34.99 23.32 22.10
N SER A 694 -34.22 23.38 23.18
CA SER A 694 -33.47 24.56 23.61
C SER A 694 -31.98 24.41 23.29
N LEU A 695 -31.28 25.53 23.06
CA LEU A 695 -29.82 25.56 22.86
C LEU A 695 -29.07 24.86 24.01
N ASN A 696 -29.57 24.99 25.24
CA ASN A 696 -29.00 24.34 26.42
C ASN A 696 -29.19 22.82 26.40
N ALA A 697 -30.34 22.32 25.93
CA ALA A 697 -30.57 20.88 25.78
C ALA A 697 -29.64 20.26 24.72
N ILE A 698 -29.39 20.96 23.60
CA ILE A 698 -28.46 20.52 22.56
C ILE A 698 -27.02 20.48 23.08
N LEU A 699 -26.59 21.52 23.82
CA LEU A 699 -25.27 21.56 24.46
C LEU A 699 -25.08 20.43 25.48
N ASN A 700 -26.10 20.17 26.31
CA ASN A 700 -26.07 19.07 27.28
C ASN A 700 -26.05 17.69 26.59
N MET A 701 -26.78 17.52 25.48
CA MET A 701 -26.74 16.30 24.69
C MET A 701 -25.38 16.07 24.04
N LYS A 702 -24.72 17.14 23.53
CA LYS A 702 -23.33 17.05 23.03
C LYS A 702 -22.37 16.60 24.13
N LYS A 703 -22.45 17.20 25.33
CA LYS A 703 -21.63 16.79 26.49
C LYS A 703 -21.90 15.34 26.92
N ALA A 704 -23.16 14.89 26.89
CA ALA A 704 -23.51 13.51 27.22
C ALA A 704 -22.94 12.52 26.18
N VAL A 705 -23.00 12.84 24.88
CA VAL A 705 -22.39 12.01 23.82
C VAL A 705 -20.87 11.95 23.96
N GLU A 706 -20.24 13.09 24.27
CA GLU A 706 -18.80 13.16 24.53
C GLU A 706 -18.41 12.32 25.76
N ALA A 707 -19.15 12.43 26.87
CA ALA A 707 -18.94 11.62 28.07
C ALA A 707 -19.09 10.12 27.80
N ILE A 708 -20.07 9.70 27.00
CA ILE A 708 -20.25 8.30 26.57
C ILE A 708 -19.04 7.83 25.77
N TRP A 709 -18.54 8.66 24.84
CA TRP A 709 -17.41 8.29 24.00
C TRP A 709 -16.12 8.20 24.81
N ASN A 710 -15.90 9.15 25.73
CA ASN A 710 -14.79 9.12 26.69
C ASN A 710 -14.85 7.86 27.56
N LEU A 711 -16.01 7.53 28.13
CA LEU A 711 -16.20 6.31 28.94
C LEU A 711 -15.92 5.04 28.14
N LYS A 712 -16.41 4.96 26.89
CA LYS A 712 -16.13 3.82 26.01
C LYS A 712 -14.62 3.66 25.79
N ASN A 713 -13.92 4.74 25.46
CA ASN A 713 -12.49 4.69 25.19
C ASN A 713 -11.70 4.35 26.46
N MET A 714 -12.04 4.94 27.61
CA MET A 714 -11.45 4.60 28.90
C MET A 714 -11.60 3.10 29.20
N LEU A 715 -12.78 2.52 28.98
CA LEU A 715 -13.00 1.08 29.19
C LEU A 715 -12.12 0.23 28.26
N VAL A 716 -12.05 0.58 26.97
CA VAL A 716 -11.21 -0.14 26.00
C VAL A 716 -9.72 -0.03 26.37
N GLU A 717 -9.27 1.15 26.77
CA GLU A 717 -7.89 1.40 27.21
C GLU A 717 -7.54 0.64 28.48
N GLN A 718 -8.44 0.58 29.47
CA GLN A 718 -8.22 -0.18 30.70
C GLN A 718 -8.17 -1.69 30.43
N VAL A 719 -9.05 -2.20 29.57
CA VAL A 719 -9.07 -3.61 29.17
C VAL A 719 -7.80 -3.98 28.41
N ALA A 720 -7.34 -3.13 27.50
CA ALA A 720 -6.13 -3.33 26.71
C ALA A 720 -4.86 -2.78 27.39
N CYS A 721 -4.89 -2.50 28.70
CA CYS A 721 -3.76 -1.89 29.38
C CYS A 721 -2.60 -2.88 29.51
N SER A 722 -1.41 -2.48 29.04
CA SER A 722 -0.18 -3.27 29.14
C SER A 722 0.86 -2.70 30.11
N ASP A 723 0.57 -1.53 30.70
CA ASP A 723 1.44 -0.81 31.63
C ASP A 723 0.69 -0.40 32.92
N GLY A 724 1.34 0.27 33.85
CA GLY A 724 0.71 0.66 35.14
C GLY A 724 0.51 -0.53 36.08
N GLN A 725 -0.70 -0.75 36.60
CA GLN A 725 -0.96 -1.72 37.68
C GLN A 725 -0.55 -3.17 37.32
N VAL A 726 -0.67 -3.56 36.05
CA VAL A 726 -0.25 -4.92 35.63
C VAL A 726 1.25 -5.11 35.84
N VAL A 727 2.06 -4.07 35.59
CA VAL A 727 3.51 -4.08 35.79
C VAL A 727 3.84 -4.06 37.28
N GLU A 728 3.12 -3.28 38.10
CA GLU A 728 3.32 -3.25 39.56
C GLU A 728 3.05 -4.62 40.20
N ARG A 729 1.95 -5.27 39.80
CA ARG A 729 1.61 -6.63 40.24
C ARG A 729 2.68 -7.62 39.82
N ALA A 730 3.06 -7.62 38.54
CA ALA A 730 4.09 -8.49 38.00
C ALA A 730 5.45 -8.31 38.71
N THR A 731 5.86 -7.06 38.96
CA THR A 731 7.09 -6.73 39.68
C THR A 731 7.07 -7.32 41.09
N SER A 732 5.97 -7.11 41.82
CA SER A 732 5.81 -7.62 43.19
C SER A 732 5.85 -9.14 43.25
N TRP A 733 5.17 -9.82 42.33
CA TRP A 733 5.20 -11.28 42.24
C TRP A 733 6.58 -11.81 41.87
N ALA A 734 7.28 -11.20 40.92
CA ALA A 734 8.65 -11.59 40.56
C ALA A 734 9.61 -11.44 41.77
N HIS A 735 9.54 -10.32 42.49
CA HIS A 735 10.36 -10.11 43.69
C HIS A 735 10.02 -11.08 44.83
N SER A 736 8.75 -11.49 44.97
CA SER A 736 8.35 -12.53 45.93
C SER A 736 9.02 -13.88 45.63
N LEU A 737 9.31 -14.15 44.35
CA LEU A 737 10.06 -15.32 43.89
C LEU A 737 11.59 -15.11 43.93
N ARG A 738 12.05 -13.97 44.46
CA ARG A 738 13.46 -13.53 44.41
C ARG A 738 14.02 -13.48 42.99
N ALA A 739 13.16 -13.15 42.02
CA ALA A 739 13.54 -12.94 40.64
C ALA A 739 13.61 -11.42 40.35
N PRO A 740 14.75 -10.87 39.89
CA PRO A 740 14.80 -9.50 39.38
C PRO A 740 13.82 -9.32 38.21
N PHE A 741 13.17 -8.16 38.19
CA PHE A 741 12.19 -7.78 37.18
C PHE A 741 12.70 -6.57 36.38
N PHE A 742 12.80 -6.74 35.06
CA PHE A 742 13.25 -5.71 34.14
C PHE A 742 12.11 -5.28 33.23
N ARG A 743 11.66 -4.03 33.35
CA ARG A 743 10.68 -3.41 32.45
C ARG A 743 11.35 -2.40 31.54
N PHE A 744 11.10 -2.53 30.24
CA PHE A 744 11.48 -1.55 29.22
C PHE A 744 10.23 -1.06 28.49
N THR A 745 9.99 0.24 28.52
CA THR A 745 8.81 0.86 27.89
C THR A 745 9.05 2.35 27.70
N PRO A 746 9.24 2.84 26.46
CA PRO A 746 9.52 4.25 26.22
C PRO A 746 8.27 5.10 26.47
N GLN A 747 8.46 6.36 26.86
CA GLN A 747 7.39 7.35 26.82
C GLN A 747 7.22 7.82 25.37
N LEU A 748 6.02 7.65 24.80
CA LEU A 748 5.72 8.08 23.43
C LEU A 748 5.48 9.59 23.39
N PRO A 749 5.82 10.27 22.27
CA PRO A 749 5.64 11.71 22.13
C PRO A 749 4.17 12.10 21.95
N SER A 750 3.35 11.18 21.44
CA SER A 750 1.93 11.35 21.18
C SER A 750 1.22 10.00 21.23
N GLU A 751 -0.10 10.02 21.14
CA GLU A 751 -0.87 8.81 20.86
C GLU A 751 -0.57 8.33 19.44
N ILE A 752 -0.22 7.05 19.30
CA ILE A 752 0.06 6.40 18.01
C ILE A 752 -0.92 5.25 17.88
N ALA A 753 -1.71 5.28 16.80
CA ALA A 753 -2.71 4.26 16.51
C ALA A 753 -2.06 2.88 16.29
N LEU A 754 -2.82 1.81 16.58
CA LEU A 754 -2.35 0.43 16.45
C LEU A 754 -2.02 0.03 14.99
N ASP A 755 -2.56 0.74 14.02
CA ASP A 755 -2.39 0.51 12.58
C ASP A 755 -1.80 1.72 11.86
N ALA A 756 -1.08 2.59 12.57
CA ALA A 756 -0.44 3.77 11.98
C ALA A 756 0.39 3.38 10.75
N LYS A 757 0.22 4.12 9.64
CA LYS A 757 0.82 3.80 8.33
C LYS A 757 1.77 4.89 7.85
N GLU A 758 1.67 6.07 8.44
CA GLU A 758 2.46 7.24 8.11
C GLU A 758 3.94 6.96 8.39
N ASP A 759 4.75 7.04 7.35
CA ASP A 759 6.18 6.71 7.40
C ASP A 759 6.93 7.54 8.44
N GLU A 760 6.60 8.83 8.59
CA GLU A 760 7.21 9.71 9.58
C GLU A 760 6.86 9.33 11.02
N VAL A 761 5.60 8.94 11.29
CA VAL A 761 5.15 8.52 12.62
C VAL A 761 5.85 7.22 13.02
N VAL A 762 5.96 6.27 12.09
CA VAL A 762 6.65 5.00 12.29
C VAL A 762 8.15 5.21 12.56
N VAL A 763 8.81 6.10 11.82
CA VAL A 763 10.21 6.45 12.04
C VAL A 763 10.41 7.17 13.36
N GLN A 764 9.53 8.10 13.72
CA GLN A 764 9.58 8.80 15.00
C GLN A 764 9.37 7.86 16.18
N LEU A 765 8.52 6.83 16.04
CA LEU A 765 8.32 5.79 17.04
C LEU A 765 9.61 4.99 17.29
N MET A 766 10.23 4.50 16.21
CA MET A 766 11.50 3.78 16.29
C MET A 766 12.59 4.67 16.90
N TRP A 767 12.68 5.92 16.44
CA TRP A 767 13.67 6.88 16.93
C TRP A 767 13.51 7.18 18.42
N THR A 768 12.28 7.46 18.88
CA THR A 768 11.99 7.72 20.30
C THR A 768 12.40 6.51 21.16
N THR A 769 12.13 5.30 20.67
CA THR A 769 12.50 4.07 21.36
C THR A 769 14.03 3.91 21.43
N LYS A 770 14.72 4.17 20.32
CA LYS A 770 16.19 4.11 20.27
C LYS A 770 16.84 5.11 21.22
N VAL A 771 16.34 6.35 21.26
CA VAL A 771 16.81 7.38 22.19
C VAL A 771 16.53 6.99 23.64
N TYR A 772 15.34 6.45 23.95
CA TYR A 772 15.05 5.92 25.29
C TYR A 772 16.06 4.85 25.72
N MET A 773 16.38 3.90 24.83
CA MET A 773 17.35 2.85 25.13
C MET A 773 18.76 3.41 25.32
N ALA A 774 19.19 4.35 24.48
CA ALA A 774 20.52 4.96 24.57
C ALA A 774 20.69 5.89 25.79
N ALA A 775 19.67 6.68 26.12
CA ALA A 775 19.78 7.75 27.10
C ALA A 775 19.22 7.39 28.49
N ASN A 776 18.10 6.65 28.57
CA ASN A 776 17.37 6.44 29.83
C ASN A 776 17.45 5.00 30.34
N ALA A 777 17.56 4.01 29.45
CA ALA A 777 17.54 2.59 29.80
C ALA A 777 18.87 1.86 29.54
N ASN A 778 19.92 2.56 29.11
CA ASN A 778 21.20 1.95 28.73
C ASN A 778 21.85 1.19 29.89
N GLN A 779 21.92 1.81 31.07
CA GLN A 779 22.49 1.15 32.25
C GLN A 779 21.64 -0.05 32.69
N LYS A 780 20.31 0.06 32.59
CA LYS A 780 19.37 -1.03 32.87
C LYS A 780 19.57 -2.21 31.90
N ALA A 781 19.79 -1.92 30.62
CA ALA A 781 20.07 -2.92 29.59
C ALA A 781 21.43 -3.59 29.80
N LYS A 782 22.47 -2.82 30.15
CA LYS A 782 23.80 -3.35 30.53
C LYS A 782 23.73 -4.28 31.73
N SER A 783 23.06 -3.85 32.80
CA SER A 783 22.84 -4.66 34.00
C SER A 783 22.10 -5.96 33.68
N LEU A 784 21.09 -5.92 32.80
CA LEU A 784 20.42 -7.12 32.32
C LEU A 784 21.37 -8.02 31.53
N ALA A 785 22.13 -7.48 30.57
CA ALA A 785 23.04 -8.25 29.74
C ALA A 785 24.14 -8.93 30.57
N GLU A 786 24.74 -8.22 31.53
CA GLU A 786 25.69 -8.76 32.49
C GLU A 786 25.07 -9.87 33.33
N PHE A 787 23.83 -9.69 33.80
CA PHE A 787 23.12 -10.69 34.57
C PHE A 787 22.84 -11.96 33.76
N LEU A 788 22.33 -11.84 32.53
CA LEU A 788 22.03 -12.98 31.67
C LEU A 788 23.26 -13.82 31.36
N LYS A 789 24.43 -13.18 31.17
CA LYS A 789 25.73 -13.84 30.96
C LYS A 789 26.20 -14.69 32.14
N LEU A 790 25.62 -14.53 33.33
CA LEU A 790 25.92 -15.38 34.49
C LEU A 790 25.33 -16.79 34.38
N PHE A 791 24.38 -16.99 33.47
CA PHE A 791 23.66 -18.25 33.29
C PHE A 791 24.08 -18.91 31.96
N PRO A 792 24.12 -20.25 31.89
CA PRO A 792 24.44 -20.94 30.65
C PRO A 792 23.34 -20.69 29.60
N ALA A 793 23.74 -20.33 28.39
CA ALA A 793 22.84 -20.23 27.23
C ALA A 793 22.22 -21.58 26.85
#